data_AF-A0A966LZB5-F1
#
_entry.id   AF-A0A966LZB5-F1
#
_cell.length_a   1.000
_cell.length_b   1.000
_cell.length_c   1.000
_cell.angle_alpha   90.00
_cell.angle_beta   90.00
_cell.angle_gamma   90.00
#
_symmetry.space_group_name_H-M   'P 1'
#
loop_
_entity.id
_entity.type
_entity.pdbx_description
1 polymer ?
#
loop_
_entity_poly.entity_id
_entity_poly.type
_entity_poly.pdbx_seq_one_letter_code
_entity_poly.pdbx_strand_id
1 'polypeptide(L)'
;MKFKQLYLFLSFLIFILRGADAWALTPGAILYRTSSNGIMYGYSSNYLLDINYGILSHIYPGHVGIYIGKENGEDYVVEALATGIVKTPAKYFVNESLGEKFLGAKIPYALTTAQQIKVVKIAKNLANLNLAYDFNFQKQKGAGDGDWTCVGLIEKIYESANILNPNNLSDLEYDQSRYAIDITPDGFDNSSFVNADGDCFSKTREFSMISRRKDLVLPFPEKVGFNAGREYKGERYFFIPYTQYLQPTLKDVPVNVEISSSFEDKKIRGKTPIISLMLRWSLVNNPMSSIKNTISIISTNAKKVVNKIFKKNSTDLVFNEQKIDENDYYSDIEDEKNNDVVLELKSNEIVDDKNSKISAKSIISEEIDEKKEKEQKNKNDDTLVKAIKNSDNLEDKEPEKQVQTKVDLLQKITVKKQEIETNNEIKDNVSSVVIQNSKIGSGQEPESVNIENVSNDSVPSFTPTALISKVYATGMNDFIELYNPTNYDFDLAEAGFRIEKTKTAENPSIAVRIGKEEDAIYPGGTKIKARGYYLLVRDDASNYFLSRADAIVKRNEFGFTGNGYTLYLGKGAINSSADEDIIDVLGFGNAHFYLGEEPAPEIFDNYYLDRISSSNNNKIDFKLFPSADPSIVWDDYIIDIETEEEAESEIETGEGVEEEPPLANEEETEENTEVEEEAEENSNFSPFLFPEPIINSDLILLNHYDECYGENSYTIGKFDCAAEFGFRHSKYEKNLETPLDLNNLTLSFYFKDNTYLSNASPKLNIVFKNPENQFVSIELQKKLLQIENLPNSKWRYYNTPVFTGEDYSWQHFALVINEAQNYWAVYFNGVETYREEFIQNLPNNYSTLEIWGDMDSMAIDEFALFSVPLTNADINNQIQAQAPFAPYNERPTQKAPELKYYWDFNEGTELINSGGGKEAVDEINGLVLDIGDNEWIWRGEDNTGIKNRWEKDIVVNFPESIQGKDLSLAFWWRNSDDDGRSLISLRYNNHDKFSFAPAPYRRSFYFNGIYGIFSEGLDVDLPNDDNWHYFTFTYDSYRYILKMYVDGQQKRSLPFIWIKDGEEPNNLNIRSELNKVELDDISIWEGTLSDLQIANLYQSTLAQ
;
A
#
# COMPACT_ATOMS: atom_id res chain seq x y z
N MET A 1 1.18 36.41 -74.96
CA MET A 1 0.15 35.65 -74.14
C MET A 1 0.62 34.20 -73.92
N LYS A 2 1.73 33.90 -72.96
CA LYS A 2 1.23 32.65 -72.32
C LYS A 2 2.09 32.29 -71.12
N PHE A 3 2.71 33.38 -70.50
CA PHE A 3 3.34 33.05 -69.20
C PHE A 3 2.52 33.64 -68.05
N LYS A 4 1.68 34.57 -68.49
CA LYS A 4 0.78 35.15 -67.46
C LYS A 4 -0.51 34.35 -67.34
N GLN A 5 -0.80 33.56 -68.37
CA GLN A 5 -2.03 32.72 -68.31
C GLN A 5 -1.72 31.34 -67.72
N LEU A 6 -0.40 31.02 -67.71
CA LEU A 6 0.04 29.76 -67.08
C LEU A 6 0.29 29.97 -65.58
N TYR A 7 0.60 31.23 -65.26
CA TYR A 7 0.77 31.52 -63.82
C TYR A 7 -0.59 31.74 -63.14
N LEU A 8 -1.51 32.22 -63.93
CA LEU A 8 -2.86 32.40 -63.35
C LEU A 8 -3.64 31.08 -63.31
N PHE A 9 -3.23 30.19 -64.23
CA PHE A 9 -3.88 28.87 -64.21
C PHE A 9 -3.23 27.96 -63.16
N LEU A 10 -1.89 28.18 -62.85
CA LEU A 10 -1.21 27.36 -61.83
C LEU A 10 -1.51 27.92 -60.43
N SER A 11 -1.80 29.23 -60.38
CA SER A 11 -2.21 29.83 -59.09
C SER A 11 -3.68 29.52 -58.78
N PHE A 12 -4.47 29.33 -59.88
CA PHE A 12 -5.89 28.95 -59.70
C PHE A 12 -6.01 27.44 -59.42
N LEU A 13 -4.99 26.58 -59.86
CA LEU A 13 -4.97 25.12 -59.62
C LEU A 13 -4.39 24.84 -58.22
N ILE A 14 -3.55 25.79 -57.60
CA ILE A 14 -3.03 25.63 -56.22
C ILE A 14 -4.10 26.11 -55.23
N PHE A 15 -5.11 26.97 -55.76
CA PHE A 15 -6.21 27.40 -54.87
C PHE A 15 -7.38 26.40 -54.92
N ILE A 16 -7.42 25.48 -56.04
CA ILE A 16 -8.51 24.48 -56.12
C ILE A 16 -8.00 23.15 -55.56
N LEU A 17 -6.50 22.99 -55.31
CA LEU A 17 -5.97 21.77 -54.69
C LEU A 17 -5.68 22.02 -53.21
N ARG A 18 -5.97 23.26 -52.60
CA ARG A 18 -6.06 23.42 -51.13
C ARG A 18 -7.42 22.94 -50.62
N GLY A 19 -7.92 21.82 -51.25
CA GLY A 19 -8.86 20.85 -50.64
C GLY A 19 -9.22 21.21 -49.20
N ALA A 20 -10.23 22.07 -49.00
CA ALA A 20 -11.16 22.09 -47.85
C ALA A 20 -10.57 21.34 -46.65
N ASP A 21 -9.43 21.89 -46.01
CA ASP A 21 -9.10 21.43 -44.64
C ASP A 21 -10.18 20.50 -44.07
N ALA A 22 -10.43 19.34 -44.68
CA ALA A 22 -11.25 18.30 -44.04
C ALA A 22 -11.12 18.38 -42.52
N TRP A 23 -11.84 19.41 -41.95
CA TRP A 23 -11.94 19.65 -40.48
C TRP A 23 -11.93 18.33 -39.71
N ALA A 24 -10.73 17.72 -39.25
CA ALA A 24 -10.64 16.56 -38.32
C ALA A 24 -10.63 17.07 -36.87
N LEU A 25 -11.77 16.63 -36.10
CA LEU A 25 -11.81 16.89 -34.66
C LEU A 25 -10.40 16.90 -34.05
N THR A 26 -10.02 18.01 -33.45
CA THR A 26 -8.65 18.20 -32.95
C THR A 26 -8.42 17.33 -31.70
N PRO A 27 -7.29 16.47 -31.69
CA PRO A 27 -6.95 15.70 -30.47
C PRO A 27 -6.77 16.62 -29.25
N GLY A 28 -7.37 16.12 -28.18
CA GLY A 28 -7.37 16.95 -26.96
C GLY A 28 -8.71 17.64 -26.73
N ALA A 29 -9.60 17.56 -27.82
CA ALA A 29 -10.93 18.15 -27.66
C ALA A 29 -11.77 17.39 -26.61
N ILE A 30 -12.55 18.22 -25.84
CA ILE A 30 -13.45 17.62 -24.81
C ILE A 30 -14.84 17.38 -25.41
N LEU A 31 -15.29 16.16 -25.23
CA LEU A 31 -16.60 15.82 -25.82
C LEU A 31 -17.64 15.66 -24.70
N TYR A 32 -18.86 16.24 -24.97
CA TYR A 32 -19.90 16.19 -23.93
C TYR A 32 -21.16 15.53 -24.50
N ARG A 33 -21.76 14.74 -23.62
CA ARG A 33 -23.06 14.18 -24.04
C ARG A 33 -23.99 14.11 -22.84
N THR A 34 -25.33 14.05 -23.22
CA THR A 34 -26.33 13.95 -22.14
C THR A 34 -26.44 12.50 -21.63
N SER A 35 -27.15 12.33 -20.48
CA SER A 35 -27.54 10.96 -20.05
C SER A 35 -28.67 10.41 -20.93
N SER A 36 -29.24 9.25 -20.49
CA SER A 36 -30.30 8.62 -21.32
C SER A 36 -31.50 9.57 -21.51
N ASN A 37 -32.09 9.51 -22.78
CA ASN A 37 -33.30 10.27 -23.16
C ASN A 37 -32.98 11.75 -23.30
N GLY A 38 -31.74 12.03 -23.39
CA GLY A 38 -31.33 13.42 -23.72
C GLY A 38 -31.41 14.33 -22.49
N ILE A 39 -31.39 13.71 -21.27
CA ILE A 39 -31.59 14.53 -20.06
C ILE A 39 -30.22 14.76 -19.39
N MET A 40 -29.97 16.01 -18.88
CA MET A 40 -28.70 16.35 -18.21
C MET A 40 -28.96 17.49 -17.22
N TYR A 41 -28.48 17.34 -15.99
CA TYR A 41 -28.72 18.33 -14.92
C TYR A 41 -28.08 19.67 -15.28
N GLY A 42 -28.99 20.79 -15.23
CA GLY A 42 -28.50 22.14 -15.58
C GLY A 42 -28.68 22.46 -17.06
N TYR A 43 -28.91 21.42 -17.89
CA TYR A 43 -29.14 21.67 -19.33
C TYR A 43 -30.60 21.42 -19.68
N SER A 44 -31.01 20.16 -19.66
CA SER A 44 -32.40 19.88 -20.12
C SER A 44 -33.29 19.51 -18.94
N SER A 45 -32.63 19.44 -17.72
CA SER A 45 -33.43 19.14 -16.50
C SER A 45 -32.85 19.94 -15.33
N ASN A 46 -33.83 20.29 -14.40
CA ASN A 46 -33.34 20.96 -13.16
C ASN A 46 -33.13 19.94 -12.04
N TYR A 47 -33.20 18.69 -12.40
CA TYR A 47 -33.07 17.66 -11.35
C TYR A 47 -31.93 16.71 -11.75
N LEU A 48 -31.03 16.54 -10.75
CA LEU A 48 -29.93 15.55 -10.94
C LEU A 48 -30.43 14.13 -10.64
N LEU A 49 -31.30 14.04 -9.61
CA LEU A 49 -31.79 12.73 -9.17
C LEU A 49 -33.28 12.59 -9.51
N ASP A 50 -33.53 11.44 -10.11
CA ASP A 50 -34.96 11.10 -10.32
C ASP A 50 -35.42 10.10 -9.23
N ILE A 51 -36.42 10.59 -8.46
CA ILE A 51 -36.88 9.76 -7.33
C ILE A 51 -38.35 9.40 -7.56
N ASN A 52 -38.57 8.01 -7.65
CA ASN A 52 -39.96 7.53 -7.79
C ASN A 52 -40.36 6.72 -6.55
N TYR A 53 -41.46 7.30 -5.86
CA TYR A 53 -42.01 6.62 -4.67
C TYR A 53 -40.92 6.46 -3.59
N GLY A 54 -40.02 7.50 -3.51
CA GLY A 54 -39.03 7.47 -2.42
C GLY A 54 -37.78 6.64 -2.78
N ILE A 55 -37.73 6.06 -4.09
CA ILE A 55 -36.59 5.22 -4.52
C ILE A 55 -35.90 5.92 -5.69
N LEU A 56 -34.59 6.04 -5.48
CA LEU A 56 -33.81 6.63 -6.58
C LEU A 56 -33.86 5.73 -7.82
N SER A 57 -34.41 6.26 -8.95
CA SER A 57 -34.59 5.41 -10.17
C SER A 57 -33.53 5.76 -11.22
N HIS A 58 -33.05 7.08 -11.22
CA HIS A 58 -32.04 7.46 -12.23
C HIS A 58 -31.22 8.64 -11.70
N ILE A 59 -29.95 8.75 -12.26
CA ILE A 59 -29.18 10.00 -12.06
C ILE A 59 -28.78 10.56 -13.43
N TYR A 60 -28.93 11.95 -13.51
CA TYR A 60 -28.76 12.51 -14.87
C TYR A 60 -27.60 13.51 -14.85
N PRO A 61 -26.37 13.00 -14.65
CA PRO A 61 -25.22 13.93 -14.55
C PRO A 61 -24.68 14.32 -15.93
N GLY A 62 -25.06 13.62 -16.97
CA GLY A 62 -24.34 13.71 -18.26
C GLY A 62 -22.98 13.01 -18.22
N HIS A 63 -22.13 13.22 -19.37
CA HIS A 63 -20.83 12.52 -19.42
C HIS A 63 -19.84 13.34 -20.27
N VAL A 64 -18.60 13.17 -19.88
CA VAL A 64 -17.60 13.92 -20.68
C VAL A 64 -16.41 12.99 -20.94
N GLY A 65 -15.79 13.14 -22.17
CA GLY A 65 -14.57 12.40 -22.55
C GLY A 65 -13.61 13.31 -23.33
N ILE A 66 -12.40 12.70 -23.56
CA ILE A 66 -11.43 13.52 -24.32
C ILE A 66 -11.00 12.76 -25.58
N TYR A 67 -11.08 13.45 -26.71
CA TYR A 67 -10.69 12.85 -28.00
C TYR A 67 -9.16 12.78 -28.11
N ILE A 68 -8.61 11.50 -28.56
CA ILE A 68 -7.14 11.40 -28.52
C ILE A 68 -6.61 11.07 -29.92
N GLY A 69 -7.50 11.19 -30.89
CA GLY A 69 -7.02 11.02 -32.29
C GLY A 69 -7.21 9.58 -32.77
N LYS A 70 -6.64 9.31 -34.01
CA LYS A 70 -6.83 8.01 -34.68
C LYS A 70 -5.68 7.07 -34.33
N GLU A 71 -6.06 5.90 -33.98
CA GLU A 71 -5.08 4.80 -33.86
C GLU A 71 -5.54 3.59 -34.68
N ASN A 72 -4.67 3.19 -35.61
CA ASN A 72 -4.97 2.08 -36.54
C ASN A 72 -6.25 2.35 -37.34
N GLY A 73 -6.38 3.66 -37.72
CA GLY A 73 -7.47 4.03 -38.66
C GLY A 73 -8.80 4.27 -37.91
N GLU A 74 -8.83 4.10 -36.57
CA GLU A 74 -10.08 4.29 -35.82
C GLU A 74 -9.91 5.42 -34.81
N ASP A 75 -10.96 6.31 -34.66
CA ASP A 75 -10.92 7.45 -33.71
C ASP A 75 -11.28 6.98 -32.29
N TYR A 76 -10.53 7.61 -31.32
CA TYR A 76 -10.76 7.08 -29.96
C TYR A 76 -11.03 8.25 -29.00
N VAL A 77 -11.73 7.82 -27.90
CA VAL A 77 -11.98 8.76 -26.80
C VAL A 77 -11.57 8.09 -25.49
N VAL A 78 -10.91 8.90 -24.71
CA VAL A 78 -10.66 8.40 -23.35
C VAL A 78 -11.70 8.96 -22.39
N GLU A 79 -12.32 8.07 -21.57
CA GLU A 79 -13.38 8.52 -20.64
C GLU A 79 -13.41 7.58 -19.42
N ALA A 80 -13.95 8.15 -18.38
CA ALA A 80 -14.14 7.32 -17.16
C ALA A 80 -15.54 6.71 -17.16
N LEU A 81 -15.54 5.32 -17.21
CA LEU A 81 -16.81 4.56 -17.25
C LEU A 81 -16.88 3.64 -16.04
N ALA A 82 -18.03 2.90 -15.91
CA ALA A 82 -18.20 1.99 -14.77
C ALA A 82 -17.07 0.96 -14.70
N THR A 83 -16.45 0.71 -15.80
CA THR A 83 -15.41 -0.34 -15.80
C THR A 83 -14.03 0.30 -15.59
N GLY A 84 -14.03 1.72 -15.39
CA GLY A 84 -12.76 2.43 -15.14
C GLY A 84 -12.45 3.46 -16.24
N ILE A 85 -11.23 3.89 -16.23
CA ILE A 85 -10.81 4.84 -17.29
C ILE A 85 -10.36 4.02 -18.52
N VAL A 86 -11.05 4.30 -19.59
CA VAL A 86 -10.87 3.37 -20.73
C VAL A 86 -10.74 4.21 -22.01
N LYS A 87 -10.11 3.47 -22.89
CA LYS A 87 -10.07 4.00 -24.27
C LYS A 87 -11.15 3.32 -25.11
N THR A 88 -12.05 4.23 -25.75
CA THR A 88 -13.20 3.67 -26.50
C THR A 88 -13.26 4.30 -27.90
N PRO A 89 -13.56 3.39 -28.83
CA PRO A 89 -13.77 4.03 -30.14
C PRO A 89 -14.79 5.17 -30.06
N ALA A 90 -14.45 6.27 -30.75
CA ALA A 90 -15.24 7.51 -30.63
C ALA A 90 -16.69 7.30 -31.06
N LYS A 91 -16.98 6.42 -32.00
CA LYS A 91 -18.37 6.19 -32.46
C LYS A 91 -19.25 5.67 -31.33
N TYR A 92 -18.58 5.18 -30.22
CA TYR A 92 -19.39 4.61 -29.11
C TYR A 92 -19.52 5.63 -27.98
N PHE A 93 -19.17 6.85 -28.31
CA PHE A 93 -19.24 7.85 -27.22
C PHE A 93 -20.69 8.26 -26.96
N VAL A 94 -21.54 8.47 -28.05
CA VAL A 94 -22.98 8.79 -27.87
C VAL A 94 -23.81 7.57 -28.32
N ASN A 95 -24.67 7.13 -27.31
CA ASN A 95 -25.51 5.96 -27.63
C ASN A 95 -26.89 6.41 -28.08
N GLU A 96 -27.22 6.21 -29.37
CA GLU A 96 -28.51 6.70 -29.93
C GLU A 96 -29.67 5.80 -29.49
N SER A 97 -29.33 4.54 -29.10
CA SER A 97 -30.42 3.63 -28.69
C SER A 97 -30.97 4.00 -27.31
N LEU A 98 -30.19 4.78 -26.57
CA LEU A 98 -30.70 5.17 -25.23
C LEU A 98 -31.22 6.61 -25.26
N GLY A 99 -31.20 7.20 -26.54
CA GLY A 99 -31.73 8.57 -26.66
C GLY A 99 -30.71 9.60 -26.16
N GLU A 100 -29.41 9.29 -25.99
CA GLU A 100 -28.39 10.29 -25.60
C GLU A 100 -28.16 11.31 -26.73
N LYS A 101 -27.80 12.52 -26.23
CA LYS A 101 -27.59 13.57 -27.26
C LYS A 101 -26.18 14.16 -27.10
N PHE A 102 -25.57 14.34 -28.28
CA PHE A 102 -24.25 14.99 -28.28
C PHE A 102 -24.43 16.51 -28.05
N LEU A 103 -23.74 16.98 -27.08
CA LEU A 103 -23.92 18.41 -26.73
C LEU A 103 -22.91 19.26 -27.49
N GLY A 104 -21.73 18.86 -27.58
CA GLY A 104 -20.73 19.65 -28.35
C GLY A 104 -19.31 19.24 -27.94
N ALA A 105 -18.31 19.75 -28.76
CA ALA A 105 -16.88 19.54 -28.46
C ALA A 105 -16.21 20.89 -28.18
N LYS A 106 -15.38 20.81 -27.07
CA LYS A 106 -14.73 22.09 -26.71
C LYS A 106 -13.23 21.84 -26.46
N ILE A 107 -12.51 23.03 -26.56
CA ILE A 107 -11.08 22.97 -26.22
C ILE A 107 -10.69 24.30 -25.55
N PRO A 108 -9.70 24.32 -24.62
CA PRO A 108 -9.36 25.58 -23.92
C PRO A 108 -8.70 26.60 -24.86
N TYR A 109 -9.01 28.00 -24.58
CA TYR A 109 -8.44 29.08 -25.41
C TYR A 109 -6.93 29.15 -25.21
N ALA A 110 -6.51 28.81 -24.05
CA ALA A 110 -5.10 29.10 -23.69
C ALA A 110 -4.23 27.86 -23.92
N LEU A 111 -4.72 26.92 -24.75
CA LEU A 111 -3.96 25.65 -24.85
C LEU A 111 -2.92 25.77 -25.96
N THR A 112 -1.61 25.62 -25.57
CA THR A 112 -0.56 25.61 -26.61
C THR A 112 -0.48 24.23 -27.29
N THR A 113 0.22 24.16 -28.41
CA THR A 113 0.32 22.88 -29.13
C THR A 113 1.06 21.84 -28.27
N ALA A 114 2.13 22.30 -27.55
CA ALA A 114 2.87 21.35 -26.69
C ALA A 114 1.97 20.82 -25.56
N GLN A 115 1.23 21.68 -25.00
CA GLN A 115 0.32 21.22 -23.94
C GLN A 115 -0.76 20.28 -24.50
N GLN A 116 -1.14 20.59 -25.64
CA GLN A 116 -2.17 19.73 -26.26
C GLN A 116 -1.62 18.31 -26.49
N ILE A 117 -0.44 18.18 -26.99
CA ILE A 117 0.15 16.85 -27.20
C ILE A 117 0.29 16.12 -25.86
N LYS A 118 0.62 16.88 -24.85
CA LYS A 118 0.78 16.23 -23.53
C LYS A 118 -0.57 15.80 -22.96
N VAL A 119 -1.51 16.63 -23.17
CA VAL A 119 -2.87 16.25 -22.73
C VAL A 119 -3.26 14.90 -23.35
N VAL A 120 -3.04 14.77 -24.63
CA VAL A 120 -3.42 13.51 -25.30
C VAL A 120 -2.59 12.35 -24.74
N LYS A 121 -1.36 12.62 -24.49
CA LYS A 121 -0.50 11.52 -23.99
C LYS A 121 -0.88 11.15 -22.55
N ILE A 122 -1.14 12.15 -21.77
CA ILE A 122 -1.56 11.84 -20.38
C ILE A 122 -2.86 11.05 -20.39
N ALA A 123 -3.80 11.47 -21.21
CA ALA A 123 -5.08 10.73 -21.29
C ALA A 123 -4.86 9.27 -21.68
N LYS A 124 -3.98 9.02 -22.63
CA LYS A 124 -3.72 7.62 -23.06
C LYS A 124 -3.08 6.82 -21.93
N ASN A 125 -2.21 7.50 -21.28
CA ASN A 125 -1.51 6.77 -20.21
C ASN A 125 -2.45 6.42 -19.05
N LEU A 126 -3.32 7.40 -18.79
CA LEU A 126 -4.27 7.09 -17.70
C LEU A 126 -5.23 5.97 -18.11
N ALA A 127 -5.57 5.88 -19.32
CA ALA A 127 -6.47 4.79 -19.77
C ALA A 127 -5.77 3.43 -19.69
N ASN A 128 -4.42 3.38 -19.66
CA ASN A 128 -3.68 2.10 -19.63
C ASN A 128 -3.55 1.58 -18.19
N LEU A 129 -3.96 2.38 -17.25
CA LEU A 129 -3.80 1.95 -15.85
C LEU A 129 -5.06 1.27 -15.34
N ASN A 130 -6.06 1.30 -16.06
CA ASN A 130 -7.35 0.67 -15.70
C ASN A 130 -7.81 1.08 -14.30
N LEU A 131 -7.76 2.40 -14.04
CA LEU A 131 -8.19 2.91 -12.72
C LEU A 131 -9.71 2.90 -12.62
N ALA A 132 -10.17 2.64 -11.27
CA ALA A 132 -11.63 2.41 -11.08
C ALA A 132 -12.35 3.76 -10.98
N TYR A 133 -13.65 3.74 -11.33
CA TYR A 133 -14.53 4.92 -11.27
C TYR A 133 -14.91 5.22 -9.82
N ASP A 134 -14.99 6.51 -9.47
CA ASP A 134 -15.47 6.94 -8.13
C ASP A 134 -17.00 6.92 -8.06
N PHE A 135 -17.55 5.82 -7.49
CA PHE A 135 -19.02 5.64 -7.56
C PHE A 135 -19.69 6.34 -6.37
N ASN A 136 -18.82 6.82 -5.37
CA ASN A 136 -19.48 7.57 -4.26
C ASN A 136 -19.31 9.08 -4.44
N PHE A 137 -18.56 9.46 -5.46
CA PHE A 137 -18.34 10.87 -5.82
C PHE A 137 -17.73 11.66 -4.66
N GLN A 138 -16.97 11.04 -3.83
CA GLN A 138 -16.41 11.75 -2.66
C GLN A 138 -15.08 12.44 -3.03
N LYS A 139 -14.40 11.71 -3.95
CA LYS A 139 -13.11 12.33 -4.33
C LYS A 139 -13.25 13.11 -5.64
N GLN A 140 -13.92 12.41 -6.73
CA GLN A 140 -14.39 12.99 -8.01
C GLN A 140 -13.22 13.49 -8.85
N LYS A 141 -11.97 13.52 -8.25
CA LYS A 141 -10.68 13.72 -8.96
C LYS A 141 -9.53 13.44 -7.99
N GLY A 142 -8.64 12.28 -8.35
CA GLY A 142 -7.59 11.95 -7.35
C GLY A 142 -6.66 10.86 -7.92
N ALA A 143 -5.45 10.80 -7.29
CA ALA A 143 -4.35 9.99 -7.88
C ALA A 143 -4.58 8.50 -7.63
N GLY A 144 -5.66 8.21 -6.86
CA GLY A 144 -5.88 6.81 -6.45
C GLY A 144 -6.95 6.12 -7.31
N ASP A 145 -6.85 4.68 -7.30
CA ASP A 145 -7.91 3.85 -7.91
C ASP A 145 -9.28 4.11 -7.25
N GLY A 146 -10.32 4.50 -8.12
CA GLY A 146 -11.69 4.73 -7.57
C GLY A 146 -11.90 6.20 -7.24
N ASP A 147 -10.97 7.05 -7.63
CA ASP A 147 -11.10 8.48 -7.30
C ASP A 147 -11.62 9.27 -8.50
N TRP A 148 -11.83 8.58 -9.66
CA TRP A 148 -11.99 9.38 -10.89
C TRP A 148 -13.46 9.36 -11.33
N THR A 149 -13.90 10.61 -11.58
CA THR A 149 -15.16 10.75 -12.38
C THR A 149 -14.84 11.32 -13.76
N CYS A 150 -15.84 11.19 -14.62
CA CYS A 150 -15.51 11.63 -16.00
C CYS A 150 -15.10 13.11 -16.00
N VAL A 151 -15.68 13.93 -15.24
CA VAL A 151 -15.33 15.37 -15.26
C VAL A 151 -14.02 15.60 -14.51
N GLY A 152 -13.82 14.85 -13.40
CA GLY A 152 -12.55 14.97 -12.68
C GLY A 152 -11.35 14.53 -13.54
N LEU A 153 -11.60 13.48 -14.33
CA LEU A 153 -10.53 13.00 -15.23
C LEU A 153 -10.10 14.08 -16.23
N ILE A 154 -11.07 14.69 -16.84
CA ILE A 154 -10.73 15.70 -17.86
C ILE A 154 -10.06 16.91 -17.21
N GLU A 155 -10.54 17.25 -16.06
CA GLU A 155 -9.94 18.41 -15.36
C GLU A 155 -8.47 18.15 -15.01
N LYS A 156 -8.29 17.03 -14.58
CA LYS A 156 -6.92 16.75 -14.10
C LYS A 156 -5.94 16.64 -15.28
N ILE A 157 -6.35 16.12 -16.37
CA ILE A 157 -5.45 16.01 -17.54
C ILE A 157 -5.02 17.40 -18.00
N TYR A 158 -5.91 18.33 -17.97
CA TYR A 158 -5.50 19.67 -18.45
C TYR A 158 -4.71 20.40 -17.35
N GLU A 159 -5.08 20.22 -16.09
CA GLU A 159 -4.32 20.89 -15.00
C GLU A 159 -2.87 20.41 -14.96
N SER A 160 -2.68 19.24 -15.67
CA SER A 160 -1.33 18.67 -15.54
C SER A 160 -0.56 18.78 -16.85
N ALA A 161 -1.01 19.61 -17.67
CA ALA A 161 -0.44 19.61 -19.04
C ALA A 161 0.95 20.26 -19.03
N ASN A 162 1.45 20.75 -17.80
CA ASN A 162 2.82 21.33 -17.79
C ASN A 162 3.80 20.38 -17.10
N ILE A 163 3.31 19.22 -16.92
CA ILE A 163 4.30 18.32 -16.28
C ILE A 163 5.39 17.96 -17.31
N LEU A 164 6.58 17.70 -16.69
CA LEU A 164 7.76 17.57 -17.58
C LEU A 164 7.67 16.28 -18.41
N ASN A 165 7.15 15.22 -17.70
CA ASN A 165 7.05 13.92 -18.39
C ASN A 165 5.60 13.40 -18.31
N PRO A 166 4.85 13.48 -19.49
CA PRO A 166 3.43 13.09 -19.49
C PRO A 166 3.24 11.58 -19.29
N ASN A 167 4.44 10.81 -19.18
CA ASN A 167 4.35 9.36 -18.89
C ASN A 167 4.46 9.06 -17.41
N ASN A 168 4.83 10.12 -16.74
CA ASN A 168 4.93 9.93 -15.28
C ASN A 168 3.68 10.44 -14.56
N LEU A 169 2.75 9.56 -14.33
CA LEU A 169 1.40 9.95 -13.85
C LEU A 169 1.45 10.33 -12.37
N SER A 170 2.63 10.02 -11.67
CA SER A 170 2.77 10.51 -10.28
C SER A 170 3.01 12.02 -10.24
N ASP A 171 3.21 12.59 -11.39
CA ASP A 171 3.50 14.05 -11.41
C ASP A 171 2.24 14.85 -11.76
N LEU A 172 1.14 14.07 -11.74
CA LEU A 172 -0.04 14.90 -12.05
C LEU A 172 -0.13 16.06 -11.06
N GLU A 173 -0.48 17.21 -11.46
CA GLU A 173 -0.47 18.47 -10.68
C GLU A 173 -1.78 18.66 -9.90
N TYR A 174 -1.57 18.86 -8.51
CA TYR A 174 -2.80 19.03 -7.68
C TYR A 174 -2.78 20.38 -6.97
N ASP A 175 -1.66 20.98 -7.20
CA ASP A 175 -1.59 22.35 -6.65
C ASP A 175 -2.16 23.39 -7.64
N GLN A 176 -3.15 24.07 -7.10
CA GLN A 176 -3.92 24.99 -7.97
C GLN A 176 -3.01 26.10 -8.53
N SER A 177 -2.01 26.47 -7.78
CA SER A 177 -1.14 27.57 -8.26
C SER A 177 -0.22 27.11 -9.39
N ARG A 178 -0.25 25.83 -9.57
CA ARG A 178 0.68 25.34 -10.62
C ARG A 178 -0.09 24.71 -11.78
N TYR A 179 -1.33 24.93 -11.81
CA TYR A 179 -2.10 24.31 -12.92
C TYR A 179 -1.63 24.88 -14.26
N ALA A 180 -1.54 23.84 -15.13
CA ALA A 180 -1.29 24.37 -16.49
C ALA A 180 -2.49 25.13 -17.05
N ILE A 181 -3.56 24.40 -17.04
CA ILE A 181 -4.79 25.07 -17.52
C ILE A 181 -5.93 24.70 -16.57
N ASP A 182 -6.52 25.73 -16.05
CA ASP A 182 -7.70 25.52 -15.20
C ASP A 182 -8.99 25.70 -16.03
N ILE A 183 -9.61 24.52 -16.43
CA ILE A 183 -10.72 24.67 -17.41
C ILE A 183 -12.05 24.85 -16.66
N THR A 184 -12.05 24.57 -15.36
CA THR A 184 -13.21 24.92 -14.53
C THR A 184 -12.71 25.52 -13.20
N PRO A 185 -13.13 26.66 -12.91
CA PRO A 185 -12.66 27.28 -11.66
C PRO A 185 -12.99 26.41 -10.43
N ASP A 186 -11.94 26.36 -9.53
CA ASP A 186 -12.11 25.51 -8.33
C ASP A 186 -13.08 26.18 -7.34
N GLY A 187 -13.89 25.35 -6.64
CA GLY A 187 -14.76 25.93 -5.59
C GLY A 187 -16.10 25.19 -5.52
N PHE A 188 -16.86 25.69 -4.41
CA PHE A 188 -18.18 25.08 -4.14
C PHE A 188 -19.27 26.15 -4.27
N ASP A 189 -20.31 25.71 -4.95
CA ASP A 189 -21.41 26.69 -5.14
C ASP A 189 -22.68 26.15 -4.47
N ASN A 190 -23.19 27.07 -3.55
CA ASN A 190 -24.47 26.60 -2.93
C ASN A 190 -25.54 27.68 -3.03
N SER A 191 -25.37 28.59 -3.96
CA SER A 191 -26.43 29.63 -3.91
C SER A 191 -26.78 30.09 -5.33
N SER A 192 -26.11 29.67 -6.34
CA SER A 192 -26.30 30.28 -7.68
C SER A 192 -27.66 29.91 -8.27
N PHE A 193 -28.01 28.67 -8.50
CA PHE A 193 -29.31 28.28 -9.11
C PHE A 193 -29.88 27.10 -8.32
N VAL A 194 -30.86 27.39 -7.51
CA VAL A 194 -31.36 26.37 -6.57
C VAL A 194 -32.76 25.94 -7.04
N ASN A 195 -32.93 24.65 -7.21
CA ASN A 195 -34.28 24.20 -7.62
C ASN A 195 -35.14 23.89 -6.40
N ALA A 196 -36.38 23.42 -6.65
CA ALA A 196 -37.40 23.25 -5.59
C ALA A 196 -36.94 22.22 -4.54
N ASP A 197 -35.96 21.37 -4.92
CA ASP A 197 -35.52 20.34 -3.96
C ASP A 197 -34.29 20.81 -3.18
N GLY A 198 -33.93 22.12 -3.47
CA GLY A 198 -32.81 22.68 -2.69
C GLY A 198 -31.45 22.37 -3.34
N ASP A 199 -31.41 21.67 -4.53
CA ASP A 199 -30.15 21.49 -5.27
C ASP A 199 -29.69 22.80 -5.93
N CYS A 200 -28.38 22.94 -5.75
CA CYS A 200 -27.84 24.15 -6.40
C CYS A 200 -26.90 23.78 -7.54
N PHE A 201 -27.34 24.13 -8.76
CA PHE A 201 -26.46 23.92 -9.92
C PHE A 201 -25.45 25.09 -10.04
N SER A 202 -24.18 24.67 -10.20
CA SER A 202 -23.15 25.72 -10.32
C SER A 202 -22.82 25.99 -11.79
N LYS A 203 -22.81 27.35 -12.18
CA LYS A 203 -22.35 27.70 -13.56
C LYS A 203 -20.92 28.24 -13.53
N THR A 204 -20.53 28.50 -12.29
CA THR A 204 -19.25 29.27 -12.29
C THR A 204 -18.17 28.47 -11.55
N ARG A 205 -18.64 27.53 -10.70
CA ARG A 205 -17.62 26.76 -9.97
C ARG A 205 -17.82 25.25 -10.17
N GLU A 206 -16.77 24.52 -9.79
CA GLU A 206 -16.67 23.09 -10.14
C GLU A 206 -17.75 22.27 -9.43
N PHE A 207 -18.10 22.67 -8.21
CA PHE A 207 -18.93 21.70 -7.46
C PHE A 207 -20.30 22.33 -7.19
N SER A 208 -21.40 21.46 -7.66
CA SER A 208 -22.82 21.83 -7.39
C SER A 208 -23.32 21.14 -6.11
N MET A 209 -24.06 21.99 -5.34
CA MET A 209 -24.59 21.41 -4.09
C MET A 209 -25.86 20.60 -4.38
N ILE A 210 -25.86 19.40 -3.80
CA ILE A 210 -27.08 18.59 -3.92
C ILE A 210 -27.67 18.41 -2.52
N SER A 211 -28.94 18.96 -2.46
CA SER A 211 -29.58 18.94 -1.14
C SER A 211 -29.87 17.50 -0.68
N ARG A 212 -29.88 17.38 0.54
CA ARG A 212 -30.18 16.08 1.16
C ARG A 212 -31.68 15.76 1.01
N ARG A 213 -31.91 14.36 0.72
CA ARG A 213 -33.34 14.02 0.58
C ARG A 213 -33.83 13.29 1.84
N LYS A 214 -34.79 13.89 2.52
CA LYS A 214 -35.25 13.28 3.80
C LYS A 214 -36.38 12.28 3.55
N ASP A 215 -36.86 12.29 2.29
CA ASP A 215 -38.03 11.40 2.04
C ASP A 215 -37.62 10.17 1.24
N LEU A 216 -36.26 9.82 1.18
CA LEU A 216 -35.87 8.66 0.34
C LEU A 216 -36.01 7.37 1.16
N VAL A 217 -36.64 6.34 0.50
CA VAL A 217 -36.73 4.99 1.10
C VAL A 217 -35.47 4.17 0.76
N LEU A 218 -34.83 4.44 -0.43
CA LEU A 218 -33.58 3.81 -0.89
C LEU A 218 -32.94 4.69 -1.96
N PRO A 219 -31.71 5.03 -1.68
CA PRO A 219 -30.93 4.66 -0.51
C PRO A 219 -31.44 5.34 0.78
N PHE A 220 -31.41 4.53 2.02
CA PHE A 220 -31.98 4.99 3.29
C PHE A 220 -31.50 6.42 3.61
N PRO A 221 -32.49 7.24 3.84
CA PRO A 221 -32.17 8.64 4.15
C PRO A 221 -31.40 8.76 5.48
N GLU A 222 -30.17 9.25 5.59
CA GLU A 222 -29.51 9.69 6.85
C GLU A 222 -30.47 10.45 7.77
N LYS A 223 -30.55 10.41 9.07
CA LYS A 223 -31.03 11.58 9.86
C LYS A 223 -30.61 12.90 9.23
N VAL A 224 -29.61 12.76 8.00
CA VAL A 224 -29.09 13.93 7.28
C VAL A 224 -29.00 13.61 5.78
N GLY A 225 -29.75 12.61 5.01
CA GLY A 225 -29.77 12.40 3.55
C GLY A 225 -28.81 11.31 3.10
N PHE A 226 -28.69 10.91 1.50
CA PHE A 226 -27.83 9.86 0.91
C PHE A 226 -26.37 10.34 0.89
N ASN A 227 -25.28 9.45 1.50
CA ASN A 227 -23.85 9.76 1.69
C ASN A 227 -23.07 9.65 0.37
N ALA A 228 -23.50 10.46 -0.66
CA ALA A 228 -22.76 10.53 -1.94
C ALA A 228 -22.44 12.00 -2.25
N GLY A 229 -21.16 12.18 -2.77
CA GLY A 229 -20.75 13.56 -3.13
C GLY A 229 -19.64 14.04 -2.19
N ARG A 230 -18.91 14.99 -2.65
CA ARG A 230 -17.82 15.56 -1.85
C ARG A 230 -18.39 16.45 -0.73
N GLU A 231 -17.90 16.15 0.51
CA GLU A 231 -18.45 16.91 1.65
C GLU A 231 -17.63 18.19 1.88
N TYR A 232 -18.35 19.26 2.00
CA TYR A 232 -17.73 20.56 2.31
C TYR A 232 -18.73 21.40 3.12
N LYS A 233 -18.29 21.72 4.37
CA LYS A 233 -19.09 22.52 5.35
C LYS A 233 -20.45 21.87 5.58
N GLY A 234 -20.40 20.49 5.63
CA GLY A 234 -21.63 19.77 6.06
C GLY A 234 -22.60 19.55 4.88
N GLU A 235 -22.23 20.05 3.65
CA GLU A 235 -23.11 19.81 2.48
C GLU A 235 -22.42 18.90 1.48
N ARG A 236 -23.31 18.35 0.51
CA ARG A 236 -22.72 17.42 -0.47
C ARG A 236 -22.71 18.06 -1.86
N TYR A 237 -21.50 17.78 -2.48
CA TYR A 237 -21.31 18.50 -3.76
C TYR A 237 -20.91 17.49 -4.84
N PHE A 238 -21.44 17.79 -6.08
CA PHE A 238 -21.10 16.97 -7.26
C PHE A 238 -20.47 17.88 -8.33
N PHE A 239 -19.41 17.29 -8.88
CA PHE A 239 -18.85 17.93 -10.08
C PHE A 239 -19.48 17.36 -11.35
N ILE A 240 -20.17 18.32 -12.11
CA ILE A 240 -21.00 17.76 -13.21
C ILE A 240 -20.48 18.30 -14.54
N PRO A 241 -20.69 17.55 -15.61
CA PRO A 241 -20.13 17.89 -16.92
C PRO A 241 -20.68 19.21 -17.47
N TYR A 242 -21.92 19.48 -17.26
CA TYR A 242 -22.48 20.68 -17.91
C TYR A 242 -21.87 21.95 -17.30
N THR A 243 -21.53 21.89 -15.96
CA THR A 243 -20.79 23.04 -15.38
C THR A 243 -19.48 23.28 -16.14
N GLN A 244 -18.74 22.27 -16.41
CA GLN A 244 -17.47 22.39 -17.15
C GLN A 244 -17.72 22.88 -18.60
N TYR A 245 -18.86 22.47 -19.24
CA TYR A 245 -19.19 22.83 -20.62
C TYR A 245 -19.46 24.33 -20.75
N LEU A 246 -19.88 24.98 -19.65
CA LEU A 246 -20.32 26.38 -19.73
C LEU A 246 -19.16 27.33 -19.47
N GLN A 247 -17.98 26.70 -19.26
CA GLN A 247 -16.91 27.63 -18.85
C GLN A 247 -16.44 28.48 -20.05
N PRO A 248 -16.24 29.77 -19.75
CA PRO A 248 -15.88 30.69 -20.83
C PRO A 248 -14.44 30.46 -21.32
N THR A 249 -13.74 29.68 -20.54
CA THR A 249 -12.34 29.43 -20.95
C THR A 249 -12.28 28.35 -22.05
N LEU A 250 -13.44 27.92 -22.48
CA LEU A 250 -13.43 26.87 -23.52
C LEU A 250 -14.06 27.42 -24.80
N LYS A 251 -13.52 26.95 -25.94
CA LYS A 251 -14.15 27.34 -27.22
C LYS A 251 -14.61 26.10 -27.99
N ASP A 252 -15.65 26.39 -28.90
CA ASP A 252 -16.23 25.25 -29.65
C ASP A 252 -15.26 24.78 -30.75
N VAL A 253 -15.32 23.39 -30.90
CA VAL A 253 -14.52 22.82 -32.01
C VAL A 253 -15.43 21.99 -32.90
N PRO A 254 -15.22 22.17 -34.22
CA PRO A 254 -16.07 21.40 -35.14
C PRO A 254 -15.83 19.89 -35.00
N VAL A 255 -16.94 19.13 -35.16
CA VAL A 255 -16.83 17.66 -35.04
C VAL A 255 -17.08 17.05 -36.43
N ASN A 256 -16.08 16.42 -36.94
CA ASN A 256 -16.24 15.77 -38.26
C ASN A 256 -15.90 14.29 -38.18
N VAL A 257 -15.85 13.76 -36.99
CA VAL A 257 -15.63 12.31 -36.80
C VAL A 257 -16.93 11.70 -36.24
N GLU A 258 -17.11 10.42 -36.64
CA GLU A 258 -18.33 9.75 -36.14
C GLU A 258 -18.25 9.53 -34.61
N ILE A 259 -19.18 10.20 -33.88
CA ILE A 259 -19.05 10.12 -32.39
C ILE A 259 -20.32 9.48 -31.82
N SER A 260 -21.28 9.20 -32.76
CA SER A 260 -22.52 8.60 -32.23
C SER A 260 -22.90 7.37 -33.06
N SER A 261 -23.40 6.34 -32.35
CA SER A 261 -23.93 5.12 -33.00
C SER A 261 -24.90 4.41 -32.05
N SER A 262 -25.70 3.51 -32.67
CA SER A 262 -26.56 2.67 -31.82
C SER A 262 -25.80 1.40 -31.38
N PHE A 263 -25.75 1.18 -29.97
CA PHE A 263 -25.05 -0.04 -29.51
C PHE A 263 -25.60 -0.46 -28.15
N GLU A 264 -25.30 -1.82 -27.88
CA GLU A 264 -25.72 -2.33 -26.55
C GLU A 264 -24.80 -1.80 -25.45
N ASP A 265 -25.41 -0.99 -24.55
CA ASP A 265 -24.62 -0.19 -23.57
C ASP A 265 -23.82 -1.10 -22.65
N LYS A 266 -24.38 -2.20 -22.20
CA LYS A 266 -23.70 -3.08 -21.21
C LYS A 266 -22.49 -3.78 -21.85
N LYS A 267 -22.57 -4.07 -23.06
CA LYS A 267 -21.48 -4.79 -23.73
C LYS A 267 -20.28 -3.86 -23.98
N ILE A 268 -20.57 -2.61 -24.25
CA ILE A 268 -19.45 -1.75 -24.68
C ILE A 268 -18.95 -0.95 -23.48
N ARG A 269 -19.89 -0.48 -22.56
CA ARG A 269 -19.43 0.47 -21.54
C ARG A 269 -19.48 -0.18 -20.16
N GLY A 270 -19.92 -1.50 -20.15
CA GLY A 270 -20.01 -2.18 -18.83
C GLY A 270 -21.30 -1.82 -18.08
N LYS A 271 -21.52 -2.60 -16.94
CA LYS A 271 -22.78 -2.42 -16.17
C LYS A 271 -22.53 -1.52 -14.96
N THR A 272 -23.37 -0.40 -14.94
CA THR A 272 -23.31 0.44 -13.72
C THR A 272 -24.15 -0.21 -12.60
N PRO A 273 -23.55 -0.67 -11.56
CA PRO A 273 -24.34 -1.35 -10.53
C PRO A 273 -25.20 -0.37 -9.72
N ILE A 274 -26.30 0.05 -10.26
CA ILE A 274 -27.15 1.11 -9.68
C ILE A 274 -27.65 0.66 -8.30
N ILE A 275 -27.97 -0.70 -8.18
CA ILE A 275 -28.48 -1.16 -6.86
C ILE A 275 -27.33 -1.17 -5.85
N SER A 276 -26.23 -1.63 -6.33
CA SER A 276 -25.05 -1.62 -5.45
C SER A 276 -24.65 -0.19 -5.05
N LEU A 277 -24.80 0.69 -6.02
CA LEU A 277 -24.51 2.11 -5.72
C LEU A 277 -25.49 2.68 -4.67
N MET A 278 -26.77 2.24 -4.80
CA MET A 278 -27.80 2.73 -3.86
C MET A 278 -27.55 2.16 -2.46
N LEU A 279 -27.12 0.91 -2.43
CA LEU A 279 -26.85 0.28 -1.12
C LEU A 279 -25.57 0.86 -0.50
N ARG A 280 -24.66 1.18 -1.41
CA ARG A 280 -23.41 1.78 -0.90
C ARG A 280 -23.68 3.18 -0.32
N TRP A 281 -24.55 3.88 -1.02
CA TRP A 281 -24.86 5.24 -0.53
C TRP A 281 -25.71 5.15 0.75
N SER A 282 -26.22 3.91 1.03
CA SER A 282 -27.17 3.79 2.16
C SER A 282 -26.52 2.98 3.29
N LEU A 283 -25.71 1.81 3.17
CA LEU A 283 -25.44 0.78 4.21
C LEU A 283 -23.94 0.72 4.48
N VAL A 284 -23.10 1.04 3.58
CA VAL A 284 -21.65 0.79 3.74
C VAL A 284 -21.00 2.07 4.28
N ASN A 285 -21.59 3.19 4.03
CA ASN A 285 -20.93 4.42 4.50
C ASN A 285 -21.68 5.00 5.70
N ASN A 286 -22.77 4.12 6.19
CA ASN A 286 -23.54 4.62 7.35
C ASN A 286 -24.21 3.44 8.06
N PRO A 287 -23.47 2.58 8.75
CA PRO A 287 -24.00 1.29 9.24
C PRO A 287 -24.74 1.46 10.59
N MET A 288 -24.57 2.65 11.32
CA MET A 288 -25.05 2.68 12.72
C MET A 288 -26.34 3.52 12.81
N SER A 289 -26.73 4.42 11.73
CA SER A 289 -28.00 5.19 11.72
C SER A 289 -29.07 4.46 10.88
N SER A 290 -28.67 3.52 9.94
CA SER A 290 -29.57 2.76 9.04
C SER A 290 -30.10 1.52 9.75
N ILE A 291 -29.40 1.13 10.82
CA ILE A 291 -29.81 -0.09 11.56
C ILE A 291 -30.70 0.31 12.74
N LYS A 292 -30.57 1.53 13.28
CA LYS A 292 -31.39 2.03 14.41
C LYS A 292 -32.73 2.60 13.93
N ASN A 293 -32.84 3.03 12.63
CA ASN A 293 -34.11 3.47 12.00
C ASN A 293 -34.83 2.30 11.34
N THR A 294 -34.06 1.14 11.05
CA THR A 294 -34.61 -0.13 10.52
C THR A 294 -35.49 -0.81 11.57
N ILE A 295 -35.34 -0.27 12.78
CA ILE A 295 -36.18 -0.97 13.79
C ILE A 295 -37.38 -0.09 14.13
N SER A 296 -37.40 1.28 13.59
CA SER A 296 -38.53 2.15 13.96
C SER A 296 -39.34 2.54 12.71
N ILE A 297 -38.97 2.34 11.33
CA ILE A 297 -39.70 2.73 10.09
C ILE A 297 -40.16 1.45 9.38
N ILE A 298 -39.88 0.22 9.96
CA ILE A 298 -40.45 -1.04 9.43
C ILE A 298 -41.82 -1.26 10.07
N SER A 299 -42.61 -0.20 10.21
CA SER A 299 -44.05 -0.34 10.48
C SER A 299 -44.87 -0.17 9.20
N THR A 300 -45.40 -1.26 8.64
CA THR A 300 -46.50 -1.93 7.92
C THR A 300 -46.63 -1.38 6.50
N ASN A 301 -45.88 -0.20 6.02
CA ASN A 301 -46.00 0.28 4.62
C ASN A 301 -44.71 0.04 3.84
N ALA A 302 -43.57 -0.30 4.40
CA ALA A 302 -42.26 -0.59 3.79
C ALA A 302 -42.08 -2.11 3.61
N LYS A 303 -42.87 -2.94 4.32
CA LYS A 303 -42.91 -4.41 4.13
C LYS A 303 -43.71 -4.79 2.89
N LYS A 304 -44.61 -3.86 2.48
CA LYS A 304 -45.41 -4.11 1.25
C LYS A 304 -44.62 -3.72 0.00
N VAL A 305 -43.70 -2.73 0.11
CA VAL A 305 -42.87 -2.23 -1.02
C VAL A 305 -41.60 -3.09 -1.14
N VAL A 306 -41.10 -3.59 0.01
CA VAL A 306 -39.90 -4.48 0.05
C VAL A 306 -40.31 -5.92 -0.31
N ASN A 307 -41.51 -6.30 -0.01
CA ASN A 307 -42.05 -7.62 -0.39
C ASN A 307 -42.55 -7.63 -1.84
N LYS A 308 -42.82 -6.46 -2.43
CA LYS A 308 -43.16 -6.37 -3.87
C LYS A 308 -41.90 -6.25 -4.72
N ILE A 309 -40.75 -5.82 -4.12
CA ILE A 309 -39.47 -5.63 -4.85
C ILE A 309 -38.61 -6.88 -4.69
N PHE A 310 -38.86 -7.73 -3.70
CA PHE A 310 -37.84 -8.78 -3.45
C PHE A 310 -38.53 -10.15 -3.40
N LYS A 311 -39.91 -10.28 -3.76
CA LYS A 311 -40.55 -11.62 -3.84
C LYS A 311 -40.67 -12.05 -5.31
N LYS A 312 -39.77 -11.52 -6.22
CA LYS A 312 -39.85 -12.29 -7.50
C LYS A 312 -38.46 -12.84 -7.83
N ASN A 313 -38.07 -14.09 -7.36
CA ASN A 313 -37.02 -14.98 -7.93
C ASN A 313 -36.66 -14.59 -9.36
N SER A 314 -35.55 -13.67 -9.57
CA SER A 314 -34.87 -13.80 -10.88
C SER A 314 -33.55 -13.04 -10.83
N THR A 315 -32.28 -13.62 -10.65
CA THR A 315 -31.05 -13.28 -11.41
C THR A 315 -31.39 -12.79 -12.82
N ASP A 316 -32.22 -11.71 -12.93
CA ASP A 316 -32.25 -10.85 -14.15
C ASP A 316 -33.37 -9.82 -13.99
N LEU A 317 -33.12 -8.73 -13.26
CA LEU A 317 -34.03 -7.58 -13.44
C LEU A 317 -33.50 -6.65 -14.53
N VAL A 318 -33.76 -6.86 -15.85
CA VAL A 318 -33.72 -5.85 -16.92
C VAL A 318 -34.94 -4.93 -16.79
N PHE A 319 -34.80 -3.62 -16.21
CA PHE A 319 -35.87 -2.61 -16.31
C PHE A 319 -36.20 -2.31 -17.77
N ASN A 320 -36.94 -3.20 -18.44
CA ASN A 320 -37.51 -2.83 -19.77
C ASN A 320 -38.34 -1.56 -19.67
N GLU A 321 -37.78 -0.38 -20.20
CA GLU A 321 -38.49 0.81 -20.74
C GLU A 321 -39.88 0.44 -21.25
N GLN A 322 -40.85 0.23 -20.34
CA GLN A 322 -42.25 0.18 -20.80
C GLN A 322 -42.75 1.58 -21.15
N LYS A 323 -42.79 1.98 -22.46
CA LYS A 323 -43.69 2.91 -23.18
C LYS A 323 -45.03 3.06 -22.45
N ILE A 324 -45.15 4.02 -21.57
CA ILE A 324 -46.41 4.53 -21.00
C ILE A 324 -47.39 4.86 -22.14
N ASP A 325 -48.31 3.88 -22.42
CA ASP A 325 -49.63 4.10 -23.03
C ASP A 325 -50.54 4.91 -22.09
N GLU A 326 -50.62 6.22 -22.26
CA GLU A 326 -51.60 7.28 -21.95
C GLU A 326 -53.04 6.76 -22.05
N ASN A 327 -53.47 5.71 -21.26
CA ASN A 327 -54.94 5.63 -21.12
C ASN A 327 -55.29 4.77 -19.89
N ASP A 328 -54.81 5.07 -18.68
CA ASP A 328 -55.62 4.40 -17.62
C ASP A 328 -55.66 5.28 -16.37
N TYR A 329 -55.88 6.61 -16.58
CA TYR A 329 -56.12 7.56 -15.47
C TYR A 329 -57.58 8.02 -15.48
N TYR A 330 -58.59 7.00 -15.28
CA TYR A 330 -59.86 7.43 -14.66
C TYR A 330 -60.66 6.19 -14.25
N SER A 331 -60.43 5.60 -13.09
CA SER A 331 -61.69 5.07 -12.49
C SER A 331 -61.42 4.63 -11.04
N ASP A 332 -61.52 5.58 -10.11
CA ASP A 332 -62.36 5.17 -8.95
C ASP A 332 -62.20 6.19 -7.81
N ILE A 333 -62.81 7.41 -7.99
CA ILE A 333 -63.31 8.19 -6.83
C ILE A 333 -64.84 8.31 -6.96
N GLU A 334 -65.58 7.38 -6.27
CA GLU A 334 -66.86 7.85 -5.70
C GLU A 334 -67.30 6.90 -4.58
N ASP A 335 -67.25 7.32 -3.29
CA ASP A 335 -68.44 7.38 -2.42
C ASP A 335 -68.00 7.24 -0.95
N GLU A 336 -68.00 8.38 -0.21
CA GLU A 336 -68.99 8.59 0.89
C GLU A 336 -68.39 9.56 1.92
N LYS A 337 -68.72 10.84 1.81
CA LYS A 337 -69.31 11.92 2.64
C LYS A 337 -70.28 11.36 3.70
N ASN A 338 -70.06 11.66 5.01
CA ASN A 338 -70.69 12.59 5.96
C ASN A 338 -70.87 11.91 7.32
N ASN A 339 -70.32 12.54 8.41
CA ASN A 339 -71.06 13.21 9.49
C ASN A 339 -70.12 13.48 10.67
N ASP A 340 -69.86 14.78 11.02
CA ASP A 340 -70.12 15.88 11.96
C ASP A 340 -69.85 15.45 13.41
N VAL A 341 -69.04 16.21 14.17
CA VAL A 341 -69.36 17.19 15.23
C VAL A 341 -68.41 16.93 16.42
N VAL A 342 -67.61 17.99 16.88
CA VAL A 342 -67.61 19.02 17.95
C VAL A 342 -66.73 18.54 19.10
N LEU A 343 -65.65 19.33 19.47
CA LEU A 343 -64.98 20.12 20.52
C LEU A 343 -65.41 19.68 21.92
N GLU A 344 -64.45 19.28 22.83
CA GLU A 344 -64.46 19.81 24.21
C GLU A 344 -63.26 19.25 24.99
N LEU A 345 -62.29 20.14 25.44
CA LEU A 345 -61.65 20.64 26.68
C LEU A 345 -62.37 20.13 27.93
N LYS A 346 -61.61 19.50 28.85
CA LYS A 346 -61.62 19.80 30.29
C LYS A 346 -60.60 18.89 31.00
N SER A 347 -59.58 19.56 31.76
CA SER A 347 -59.10 19.96 33.11
C SER A 347 -59.66 19.03 34.20
N ASN A 348 -58.74 18.57 35.11
CA ASN A 348 -58.26 18.65 36.51
C ASN A 348 -58.86 17.52 37.35
N GLU A 349 -57.98 16.83 38.13
CA GLU A 349 -58.08 16.79 39.61
C GLU A 349 -57.05 15.81 40.17
N ILE A 350 -56.02 16.31 40.97
CA ILE A 350 -55.37 16.37 42.29
C ILE A 350 -56.17 15.55 43.30
N VAL A 351 -55.44 14.70 44.10
CA VAL A 351 -55.29 14.71 45.58
C VAL A 351 -54.44 13.50 45.98
N ASP A 352 -53.24 13.79 46.63
CA ASP A 352 -52.52 13.92 47.92
C ASP A 352 -52.76 12.69 48.82
N ASP A 353 -51.69 12.10 49.25
CA ASP A 353 -51.37 12.00 50.69
C ASP A 353 -50.06 11.22 50.86
N LYS A 354 -48.89 11.95 51.25
CA LYS A 354 -48.11 12.26 52.47
C LYS A 354 -47.69 10.98 53.20
N ASN A 355 -46.33 10.84 53.24
CA ASN A 355 -45.33 11.10 54.30
C ASN A 355 -44.90 9.79 54.98
N SER A 356 -43.55 9.56 54.91
CA SER A 356 -42.47 9.88 55.89
C SER A 356 -41.86 8.57 56.42
N LYS A 357 -40.55 8.42 56.18
CA LYS A 357 -39.26 8.64 56.87
C LYS A 357 -38.95 7.48 57.82
N ILE A 358 -37.75 6.89 57.68
CA ILE A 358 -36.47 6.97 58.41
C ILE A 358 -36.09 5.56 58.88
N SER A 359 -34.80 5.10 58.58
CA SER A 359 -33.39 4.98 59.01
C SER A 359 -33.23 3.84 60.02
N ALA A 360 -32.20 2.93 59.84
CA ALA A 360 -30.83 2.59 60.31
C ALA A 360 -30.90 1.48 61.36
N LYS A 361 -30.07 0.42 61.21
CA LYS A 361 -28.83 -0.08 61.84
C LYS A 361 -29.12 -1.35 62.65
N SER A 362 -28.35 -2.45 62.37
CA SER A 362 -27.22 -3.27 62.84
C SER A 362 -27.61 -4.07 64.09
N ILE A 363 -27.31 -5.40 64.11
CA ILE A 363 -26.32 -6.28 64.77
C ILE A 363 -27.07 -7.39 65.51
N ILE A 364 -26.71 -8.65 65.27
CA ILE A 364 -25.91 -9.82 65.68
C ILE A 364 -26.68 -10.59 66.77
N SER A 365 -26.65 -11.94 66.63
CA SER A 365 -25.91 -12.98 67.36
C SER A 365 -26.76 -14.25 67.44
N GLU A 366 -26.09 -15.36 67.01
CA GLU A 366 -25.27 -16.34 67.74
C GLU A 366 -25.93 -17.71 67.70
N GLU A 367 -25.12 -18.71 67.18
CA GLU A 367 -24.10 -19.62 67.76
C GLU A 367 -24.62 -21.06 67.77
N ILE A 368 -23.72 -22.03 67.30
CA ILE A 368 -22.59 -22.78 67.86
C ILE A 368 -22.82 -24.28 67.64
N ASP A 369 -21.69 -24.91 67.12
CA ASP A 369 -20.59 -25.60 67.81
C ASP A 369 -20.20 -26.85 67.03
N GLU A 370 -18.85 -26.81 66.70
CA GLU A 370 -17.59 -27.18 67.39
C GLU A 370 -17.01 -28.46 66.78
N LYS A 371 -15.73 -28.31 66.28
CA LYS A 371 -14.33 -28.28 66.76
C LYS A 371 -13.67 -29.65 66.56
N LYS A 372 -12.42 -29.56 65.94
CA LYS A 372 -11.06 -29.32 66.46
C LYS A 372 -10.11 -30.40 65.95
N GLU A 373 -8.94 -29.90 65.35
CA GLU A 373 -7.63 -29.36 65.74
C GLU A 373 -6.53 -30.38 65.44
N LYS A 374 -5.43 -29.85 64.79
CA LYS A 374 -4.16 -29.16 65.15
C LYS A 374 -2.99 -29.84 64.45
N GLU A 375 -2.13 -28.99 63.79
CA GLU A 375 -0.89 -28.25 64.14
C GLU A 375 0.27 -28.73 63.26
N GLN A 376 0.98 -27.76 62.63
CA GLN A 376 2.14 -26.85 62.78
C GLN A 376 3.30 -27.32 61.89
N LYS A 377 3.91 -26.40 61.06
CA LYS A 377 5.21 -25.70 61.12
C LYS A 377 5.99 -25.92 59.82
N ASN A 378 6.40 -24.85 59.13
CA ASN A 378 7.52 -23.96 58.75
C ASN A 378 8.55 -24.71 57.90
N LYS A 379 9.00 -24.18 56.70
CA LYS A 379 10.24 -23.54 56.22
C LYS A 379 10.95 -24.46 55.22
N ASN A 380 11.22 -23.99 54.01
CA ASN A 380 12.35 -23.62 53.12
C ASN A 380 13.10 -24.87 52.65
N ASP A 381 13.31 -24.99 51.36
CA ASP A 381 14.50 -24.98 50.48
C ASP A 381 14.83 -26.41 50.03
N ASP A 382 14.77 -26.63 48.77
CA ASP A 382 15.75 -26.96 47.72
C ASP A 382 16.58 -28.19 48.11
N THR A 383 16.51 -29.20 47.29
CA THR A 383 17.68 -29.82 46.61
C THR A 383 17.24 -31.15 46.01
N LEU A 384 17.48 -31.30 44.71
CA LEU A 384 18.57 -31.81 43.85
C LEU A 384 18.65 -33.33 43.93
N VAL A 385 18.62 -33.99 42.74
CA VAL A 385 19.80 -34.69 42.19
C VAL A 385 19.29 -35.86 41.34
N LYS A 386 19.76 -35.89 40.05
CA LYS A 386 20.94 -36.59 39.48
C LYS A 386 20.49 -37.78 38.62
N ALA A 387 20.98 -37.76 37.31
CA ALA A 387 22.04 -38.73 36.90
C ALA A 387 22.05 -38.86 35.38
N ILE A 388 23.32 -38.60 34.86
CA ILE A 388 24.39 -39.58 34.57
C ILE A 388 25.23 -39.02 33.40
N LYS A 389 26.57 -38.86 33.71
CA LYS A 389 27.92 -39.50 33.63
C LYS A 389 28.42 -39.51 32.18
N ASN A 390 29.68 -38.97 32.04
CA ASN A 390 31.10 -39.38 32.02
C ASN A 390 31.74 -38.99 30.69
N SER A 391 32.96 -38.30 30.78
CA SER A 391 34.42 -38.45 30.89
C SER A 391 35.04 -38.55 29.49
N ASP A 392 36.05 -37.64 29.24
CA ASP A 392 37.53 -37.78 29.12
C ASP A 392 38.07 -36.60 28.30
N ASN A 393 38.95 -35.76 28.92
CA ASN A 393 40.38 -35.50 29.24
C ASN A 393 41.09 -34.87 28.03
N LEU A 394 41.85 -33.75 28.35
CA LEU A 394 43.25 -33.48 28.72
C LEU A 394 43.67 -32.12 28.15
N GLU A 395 44.10 -31.17 29.05
CA GLU A 395 45.26 -30.68 29.82
C GLU A 395 46.05 -29.65 28.98
N ASP A 396 46.29 -28.43 29.60
CA ASP A 396 47.46 -27.89 30.33
C ASP A 396 47.67 -26.42 29.94
N LYS A 397 47.61 -25.49 30.97
CA LYS A 397 48.63 -24.86 31.85
C LYS A 397 48.43 -23.34 31.85
N GLU A 398 48.06 -22.73 32.90
CA GLU A 398 48.27 -21.62 33.85
C GLU A 398 49.49 -20.79 33.50
N PRO A 399 49.72 -19.57 34.31
CA PRO A 399 49.06 -18.70 35.29
C PRO A 399 49.58 -17.25 35.21
N GLU A 400 48.77 -16.22 35.65
CA GLU A 400 48.69 -15.25 36.77
C GLU A 400 49.76 -14.17 36.61
N LYS A 401 49.40 -12.82 36.78
CA LYS A 401 49.61 -11.83 37.86
C LYS A 401 49.86 -10.44 37.26
N GLN A 402 49.12 -9.32 37.72
CA GLN A 402 49.24 -8.25 38.75
C GLN A 402 49.48 -6.90 38.07
N VAL A 403 48.69 -5.89 38.31
CA VAL A 403 48.44 -4.54 38.85
C VAL A 403 49.71 -4.02 39.55
N GLN A 404 50.25 -2.79 39.12
CA GLN A 404 50.65 -1.67 40.01
C GLN A 404 51.26 -0.55 39.16
N THR A 405 50.67 0.71 39.17
CA THR A 405 50.66 2.15 39.53
C THR A 405 52.09 2.68 39.73
N LYS A 406 52.41 3.90 39.11
CA LYS A 406 53.19 5.03 39.67
C LYS A 406 52.64 6.35 39.12
N VAL A 407 51.91 7.19 39.94
CA VAL A 407 51.60 8.55 40.41
C VAL A 407 52.89 9.29 40.75
N ASP A 408 53.15 10.54 40.23
CA ASP A 408 53.00 11.87 40.87
C ASP A 408 54.15 12.78 40.41
N LEU A 409 53.77 13.96 39.87
CA LEU A 409 54.37 15.26 40.25
C LEU A 409 53.26 16.31 40.40
N LEU A 410 52.74 16.65 41.64
CA LEU A 410 52.34 17.72 42.57
C LEU A 410 53.27 18.95 42.44
N GLN A 411 52.73 20.13 42.24
CA GLN A 411 52.14 21.28 42.97
C GLN A 411 53.22 22.31 43.29
N LYS A 412 52.85 23.58 43.06
CA LYS A 412 53.08 24.64 44.05
C LYS A 412 52.29 25.90 43.66
N ILE A 413 51.34 26.35 44.55
CA ILE A 413 51.11 27.21 45.72
C ILE A 413 50.72 28.62 45.26
N THR A 414 49.55 29.17 45.74
CA THR A 414 48.92 29.95 46.83
C THR A 414 48.95 31.44 46.49
N VAL A 415 47.78 32.25 46.68
CA VAL A 415 47.18 33.13 47.71
C VAL A 415 46.61 34.37 47.01
N LYS A 416 45.28 34.76 47.36
CA LYS A 416 44.69 35.81 48.21
C LYS A 416 43.57 36.53 47.45
N LYS A 417 42.29 36.59 48.00
CA LYS A 417 41.32 37.38 48.78
C LYS A 417 41.08 38.76 48.13
N GLN A 418 39.77 39.18 47.89
CA GLN A 418 38.67 40.03 48.38
C GLN A 418 38.72 41.40 47.71
N GLU A 419 37.54 41.94 47.19
CA GLU A 419 36.43 42.90 47.39
C GLU A 419 36.72 44.21 46.66
N ILE A 420 35.71 44.82 45.93
CA ILE A 420 34.79 45.97 46.01
C ILE A 420 34.80 46.70 44.65
N GLU A 421 33.53 46.93 44.05
CA GLU A 421 32.65 48.11 43.92
C GLU A 421 32.54 48.51 42.44
N THR A 422 31.26 48.49 41.93
CA THR A 422 30.09 49.29 41.53
C THR A 422 30.48 50.32 40.48
N ASN A 423 29.76 50.32 39.30
CA ASN A 423 28.70 51.14 38.68
C ASN A 423 29.20 51.71 37.34
N ASN A 424 28.44 51.43 36.24
CA ASN A 424 27.43 52.20 35.48
C ASN A 424 27.66 52.03 33.98
N GLU A 425 26.62 51.52 33.25
CA GLU A 425 25.44 51.90 32.44
C GLU A 425 25.83 52.01 30.96
N ILE A 426 25.18 51.21 30.05
CA ILE A 426 24.10 51.47 29.07
C ILE A 426 24.20 50.42 27.96
N LYS A 427 23.12 49.56 27.84
CA LYS A 427 21.87 49.34 27.06
C LYS A 427 22.14 48.38 25.89
N ASP A 428 21.58 47.19 25.97
CA ASP A 428 20.51 46.32 25.44
C ASP A 428 20.78 45.96 23.98
N ASN A 429 21.13 44.67 23.77
CA ASN A 429 20.25 43.75 22.99
C ASN A 429 20.82 42.33 23.05
N VAL A 430 20.34 41.53 24.03
CA VAL A 430 20.07 40.13 24.38
C VAL A 430 19.45 39.38 23.18
N SER A 431 20.23 38.30 22.68
CA SER A 431 19.69 36.91 22.70
C SER A 431 20.85 35.93 22.90
N SER A 432 21.22 35.60 24.19
CA SER A 432 21.95 34.44 24.73
C SER A 432 20.98 33.35 25.19
N VAL A 433 21.04 32.15 24.56
CA VAL A 433 21.33 30.71 24.76
C VAL A 433 21.95 30.49 26.15
N VAL A 434 21.09 29.99 27.12
CA VAL A 434 21.72 29.31 28.28
C VAL A 434 20.91 28.06 28.60
N ILE A 435 21.57 26.86 28.51
CA ILE A 435 21.98 25.67 29.29
C ILE A 435 21.80 25.93 30.79
N GLN A 436 20.79 25.22 31.44
CA GLN A 436 20.84 25.05 32.91
C GLN A 436 20.81 23.56 33.27
N ASN A 437 21.96 22.97 33.69
CA ASN A 437 22.51 22.16 34.81
C ASN A 437 22.05 22.69 36.17
N SER A 438 21.18 21.98 36.89
CA SER A 438 20.97 22.21 38.35
C SER A 438 21.57 21.04 39.15
N LYS A 439 22.74 21.26 39.88
CA LYS A 439 23.38 20.86 41.16
C LYS A 439 22.77 21.64 42.34
N ILE A 440 22.05 20.98 43.24
CA ILE A 440 21.85 20.71 44.68
C ILE A 440 23.07 21.14 45.49
N GLY A 441 23.05 22.26 46.25
CA GLY A 441 23.71 22.78 47.48
C GLY A 441 23.08 22.19 48.75
N SER A 442 23.81 21.35 49.51
CA SER A 442 24.08 21.00 50.92
C SER A 442 24.33 22.25 51.77
N GLY A 443 23.61 22.39 52.98
CA GLY A 443 24.09 22.44 54.39
C GLY A 443 22.94 22.80 55.34
N GLN A 444 22.61 21.84 56.32
CA GLN A 444 22.61 21.40 57.73
C GLN A 444 21.70 22.30 58.57
N GLU A 445 20.75 21.69 59.45
CA GLU A 445 20.04 21.16 60.63
C GLU A 445 19.68 22.28 61.60
N PRO A 446 18.70 21.95 62.78
CA PRO A 446 17.67 21.06 63.30
C PRO A 446 16.65 21.79 64.19
N GLU A 447 15.37 21.49 64.00
CA GLU A 447 14.59 21.44 65.27
C GLU A 447 13.33 20.60 65.07
N SER A 448 13.27 19.39 65.78
CA SER A 448 12.63 18.72 66.94
C SER A 448 11.42 17.91 66.45
N VAL A 449 11.48 16.61 66.62
CA VAL A 449 10.93 15.38 67.24
C VAL A 449 9.40 15.37 67.10
N ASN A 450 8.89 14.35 66.38
CA ASN A 450 7.91 13.41 67.00
C ASN A 450 7.73 12.19 66.10
N ILE A 451 8.39 11.12 66.53
CA ILE A 451 8.25 9.65 66.42
C ILE A 451 6.90 9.22 66.98
N GLU A 452 5.96 8.96 65.99
CA GLU A 452 5.05 7.82 66.27
C GLU A 452 4.58 7.21 64.96
N ASN A 453 5.10 5.98 64.59
CA ASN A 453 4.52 4.63 64.39
C ASN A 453 4.63 4.22 62.92
N VAL A 454 5.72 3.55 62.52
CA VAL A 454 6.08 2.49 61.55
C VAL A 454 4.98 1.43 61.49
N SER A 455 4.11 1.62 60.48
CA SER A 455 3.65 0.48 59.66
C SER A 455 4.01 0.72 58.19
N ASN A 456 5.13 0.20 57.72
CA ASN A 456 5.54 -0.63 56.56
C ASN A 456 4.40 -0.81 55.56
N ASP A 457 4.48 0.06 54.48
CA ASP A 457 4.46 -0.48 53.10
C ASP A 457 4.88 0.62 52.11
N SER A 458 6.17 1.07 52.11
CA SER A 458 6.53 1.96 50.97
C SER A 458 6.54 1.18 49.65
N VAL A 459 5.31 0.80 49.13
CA VAL A 459 5.11 0.56 47.68
C VAL A 459 5.93 1.58 46.86
N PRO A 460 7.10 1.17 46.26
CA PRO A 460 7.79 2.10 45.34
C PRO A 460 6.77 3.02 44.62
N SER A 461 6.56 4.22 45.11
CA SER A 461 5.84 5.30 44.39
C SER A 461 6.13 5.26 42.89
N PHE A 462 5.39 4.38 42.18
CA PHE A 462 5.37 4.17 40.72
C PHE A 462 4.86 5.43 40.01
N THR A 463 5.82 6.09 39.22
CA THR A 463 5.32 7.23 38.42
C THR A 463 5.06 6.77 36.97
N PRO A 464 3.75 6.66 36.62
CA PRO A 464 3.41 6.29 35.23
C PRO A 464 4.13 7.18 34.20
N THR A 465 4.88 6.50 33.17
CA THR A 465 5.51 7.27 32.08
C THR A 465 5.19 6.60 30.73
N ALA A 466 4.98 7.48 29.69
CA ALA A 466 4.78 6.98 28.31
C ALA A 466 5.54 7.88 27.34
N LEU A 467 5.92 7.17 26.22
CA LEU A 467 6.62 7.95 25.20
C LEU A 467 5.87 7.86 23.86
N ILE A 468 6.09 8.99 23.08
CA ILE A 468 5.56 8.90 21.70
C ILE A 468 6.46 7.97 20.87
N SER A 469 5.78 6.97 20.32
CA SER A 469 6.62 5.94 19.64
C SER A 469 6.46 6.06 18.12
N LYS A 470 5.17 6.31 17.64
CA LYS A 470 4.96 6.43 16.19
C LYS A 470 3.96 7.57 15.91
N VAL A 471 4.35 8.21 14.74
CA VAL A 471 3.37 9.23 14.33
C VAL A 471 3.18 9.15 12.81
N TYR A 472 1.96 9.08 12.48
CA TYR A 472 1.58 9.19 11.06
C TYR A 472 0.70 10.43 10.85
N ALA A 473 1.17 11.24 9.86
CA ALA A 473 0.49 12.56 9.82
C ALA A 473 0.26 12.96 8.36
N THR A 474 -0.98 12.49 7.74
CA THR A 474 -1.28 12.84 6.32
C THR A 474 -2.60 13.60 6.23
N GLY A 475 -3.09 13.88 7.46
CA GLY A 475 -4.36 14.64 7.44
C GLY A 475 -5.58 13.74 7.25
N MET A 476 -5.39 12.43 6.80
CA MET A 476 -6.57 11.57 6.57
C MET A 476 -6.45 10.29 7.40
N ASN A 477 -5.27 9.85 7.81
CA ASN A 477 -5.06 8.61 8.58
C ASN A 477 -4.13 8.89 9.76
N ASP A 478 -4.34 10.08 10.36
CA ASP A 478 -3.38 10.48 11.41
C ASP A 478 -3.50 9.55 12.63
N PHE A 479 -2.31 9.10 13.03
CA PHE A 479 -2.36 8.36 14.31
C PHE A 479 -1.10 8.65 15.11
N ILE A 480 -1.29 8.53 16.41
CA ILE A 480 -0.14 8.59 17.34
C ILE A 480 -0.13 7.32 18.19
N GLU A 481 1.10 6.66 18.27
CA GLU A 481 1.22 5.47 19.13
C GLU A 481 2.12 5.80 20.32
N LEU A 482 1.58 5.40 21.49
CA LEU A 482 2.39 5.59 22.71
C LEU A 482 3.01 4.28 23.16
N TYR A 483 4.15 4.46 23.86
CA TYR A 483 4.85 3.26 24.36
C TYR A 483 5.05 3.41 25.88
N ASN A 484 4.71 2.30 26.55
CA ASN A 484 4.93 2.23 28.00
C ASN A 484 6.27 1.53 28.31
N PRO A 485 7.27 2.34 28.74
CA PRO A 485 8.59 1.71 28.98
C PRO A 485 8.66 1.06 30.37
N THR A 486 7.65 1.14 31.14
CA THR A 486 7.72 0.58 32.50
C THR A 486 7.35 -0.91 32.50
N ASN A 487 7.61 -1.51 33.60
CA ASN A 487 7.36 -2.97 33.67
C ASN A 487 5.99 -3.25 34.30
N TYR A 488 5.15 -2.28 34.34
CA TYR A 488 3.80 -2.57 34.86
C TYR A 488 2.76 -1.84 34.00
N ASP A 489 1.51 -2.33 34.03
CA ASP A 489 0.38 -1.71 33.29
C ASP A 489 -0.11 -0.46 34.04
N PHE A 490 -0.50 0.46 33.37
CA PHE A 490 -1.20 1.56 34.08
C PHE A 490 -2.22 2.20 33.14
N ASP A 491 -3.18 2.90 33.81
CA ASP A 491 -4.30 3.50 33.04
C ASP A 491 -3.94 4.94 32.63
N LEU A 492 -3.94 5.17 31.30
CA LEU A 492 -3.53 6.49 30.77
C LEU A 492 -4.53 7.57 31.18
N ALA A 493 -5.82 7.20 31.28
CA ALA A 493 -6.86 8.19 31.67
C ALA A 493 -6.72 8.55 33.15
N GLU A 494 -6.50 7.53 34.01
CA GLU A 494 -6.39 7.81 35.46
C GLU A 494 -5.12 8.61 35.78
N ALA A 495 -4.14 8.37 34.89
CA ALA A 495 -2.86 9.06 35.15
C ALA A 495 -2.84 10.45 34.50
N GLY A 496 -3.94 10.82 33.82
CA GLY A 496 -4.18 12.20 33.32
C GLY A 496 -3.36 12.51 32.07
N PHE A 497 -3.04 11.47 31.22
CA PHE A 497 -2.24 11.74 30.01
C PHE A 497 -3.10 12.44 28.95
N ARG A 498 -2.41 13.31 28.26
CA ARG A 498 -3.08 14.05 27.16
C ARG A 498 -2.04 14.44 26.11
N ILE A 499 -2.59 14.79 24.91
CA ILE A 499 -1.67 15.21 23.83
C ILE A 499 -2.11 16.62 23.36
N GLU A 500 -1.04 17.42 23.28
CA GLU A 500 -1.28 18.77 22.70
C GLU A 500 -0.31 19.04 21.56
N LYS A 501 -0.75 19.96 20.71
CA LYS A 501 0.11 20.16 19.53
C LYS A 501 0.18 21.66 19.20
N THR A 502 1.25 22.05 18.46
CA THR A 502 1.40 23.45 18.01
C THR A 502 2.29 23.49 16.76
N LYS A 503 2.07 24.49 15.99
CA LYS A 503 3.02 24.72 14.87
C LYS A 503 3.96 25.87 15.19
N THR A 504 3.35 27.01 15.72
CA THR A 504 4.28 28.12 16.04
C THR A 504 3.87 28.77 17.37
N ALA A 505 2.71 28.33 17.88
CA ALA A 505 2.23 29.05 19.08
C ALA A 505 2.92 28.51 20.35
N GLU A 506 3.26 29.46 21.30
CA GLU A 506 3.88 29.05 22.59
C GLU A 506 2.89 28.25 23.45
N ASN A 507 1.62 28.54 23.29
CA ASN A 507 0.59 27.76 23.99
C ASN A 507 -0.07 26.76 23.02
N PRO A 508 0.20 25.41 23.33
CA PRO A 508 -0.27 24.41 22.36
C PRO A 508 -1.75 24.07 22.56
N SER A 509 -2.43 23.71 21.39
CA SER A 509 -3.86 23.33 21.46
C SER A 509 -4.03 21.84 21.80
N ILE A 510 -5.17 21.65 22.44
CA ILE A 510 -5.41 20.26 22.90
C ILE A 510 -5.80 19.39 21.69
N ALA A 511 -5.07 18.20 21.62
CA ALA A 511 -5.44 17.22 20.55
C ALA A 511 -6.33 16.12 21.14
N VAL A 512 -5.94 15.70 22.34
CA VAL A 512 -6.82 14.69 22.96
C VAL A 512 -6.47 14.62 24.45
N ARG A 513 -7.64 14.57 25.27
CA ARG A 513 -7.48 14.14 26.68
C ARG A 513 -7.93 12.68 26.84
N ILE A 514 -6.92 11.83 27.18
CA ILE A 514 -7.23 10.39 27.16
C ILE A 514 -8.14 10.07 28.37
N GLY A 515 -9.38 9.40 28.02
CA GLY A 515 -10.36 9.05 29.08
C GLY A 515 -11.57 9.97 29.09
N LYS A 516 -11.39 11.02 28.26
CA LYS A 516 -12.58 11.90 28.14
C LYS A 516 -13.44 11.50 26.93
N GLU A 517 -14.68 11.24 27.18
CA GLU A 517 -15.53 10.66 26.11
C GLU A 517 -15.85 11.71 25.05
N GLU A 518 -15.69 12.99 25.48
CA GLU A 518 -15.94 14.04 24.46
C GLU A 518 -14.80 14.11 23.42
N ASP A 519 -13.60 13.64 23.88
CA ASP A 519 -12.44 13.76 22.98
C ASP A 519 -12.23 12.49 22.17
N ALA A 520 -12.67 11.31 22.67
CA ALA A 520 -12.36 10.08 21.91
C ALA A 520 -13.24 8.94 22.43
N ILE A 521 -13.34 7.90 21.56
CA ILE A 521 -13.92 6.62 22.01
C ILE A 521 -12.78 5.62 22.21
N TYR A 522 -13.03 4.74 23.22
CA TYR A 522 -11.87 3.91 23.61
C TYR A 522 -12.23 2.43 23.47
N PRO A 523 -12.27 1.87 22.30
CA PRO A 523 -12.62 0.46 22.08
C PRO A 523 -11.59 -0.48 22.73
N GLY A 524 -10.37 -0.02 22.91
CA GLY A 524 -9.31 -0.90 23.47
C GLY A 524 -9.11 -0.61 24.96
N GLY A 525 -10.07 0.26 25.48
CA GLY A 525 -9.89 0.70 26.88
C GLY A 525 -8.78 1.75 27.02
N THR A 526 -8.49 2.21 28.31
CA THR A 526 -7.48 3.29 28.50
C THR A 526 -6.25 2.72 29.23
N LYS A 527 -6.27 1.42 29.37
CA LYS A 527 -5.10 0.83 30.08
C LYS A 527 -4.01 0.44 29.05
N ILE A 528 -2.79 0.91 29.31
CA ILE A 528 -1.65 0.50 28.45
C ILE A 528 -0.78 -0.50 29.22
N LYS A 529 -0.50 -1.67 28.51
CA LYS A 529 0.23 -2.76 29.20
C LYS A 529 1.73 -2.41 29.36
N ALA A 530 2.33 -3.09 30.39
CA ALA A 530 3.78 -2.93 30.57
C ALA A 530 4.52 -3.27 29.28
N ARG A 531 5.45 -2.47 28.95
CA ARG A 531 6.24 -2.62 27.72
C ARG A 531 5.35 -2.74 26.49
N GLY A 532 4.07 -2.20 26.64
CA GLY A 532 3.09 -2.35 25.53
C GLY A 532 2.89 -0.99 24.83
N TYR A 533 1.98 -1.04 23.78
CA TYR A 533 1.74 0.16 22.95
C TYR A 533 0.26 0.52 22.98
N TYR A 534 0.05 1.80 22.78
CA TYR A 534 -1.34 2.30 22.79
C TYR A 534 -1.55 3.21 21.57
N LEU A 535 -2.62 2.78 20.78
CA LEU A 535 -2.72 3.44 19.46
C LEU A 535 -3.94 4.37 19.46
N LEU A 536 -3.62 5.72 19.22
CA LEU A 536 -4.71 6.72 19.03
C LEU A 536 -4.88 7.06 17.56
N VAL A 537 -6.21 6.88 17.17
CA VAL A 537 -6.40 7.04 15.70
C VAL A 537 -7.55 8.04 15.49
N ARG A 538 -7.39 8.86 14.56
CA ARG A 538 -8.47 9.82 14.25
C ARG A 538 -9.74 9.09 13.80
N ASP A 539 -10.82 9.72 14.04
CA ASP A 539 -12.10 8.99 13.89
C ASP A 539 -12.51 8.87 12.42
N ASP A 540 -11.87 9.51 11.51
CA ASP A 540 -12.23 9.33 10.08
C ASP A 540 -11.08 8.67 9.31
N ALA A 541 -10.13 8.00 10.12
CA ALA A 541 -9.05 7.24 9.46
C ALA A 541 -9.59 5.99 8.77
N SER A 542 -8.81 5.36 7.88
CA SER A 542 -9.23 4.14 7.15
C SER A 542 -9.60 3.02 8.12
N ASN A 543 -10.40 2.09 7.57
CA ASN A 543 -10.81 0.97 8.46
C ASN A 543 -9.59 0.16 8.94
N TYR A 544 -8.66 0.20 8.03
CA TYR A 544 -7.43 -0.51 8.45
C TYR A 544 -6.91 0.03 9.79
N PHE A 545 -6.83 1.30 10.08
CA PHE A 545 -6.27 1.87 11.33
C PHE A 545 -7.33 1.91 12.43
N LEU A 546 -8.65 2.08 11.98
CA LEU A 546 -9.69 2.16 13.01
C LEU A 546 -9.88 0.80 13.71
N SER A 547 -9.73 -0.26 12.97
CA SER A 547 -9.97 -1.58 13.59
C SER A 547 -8.81 -1.94 14.53
N ARG A 548 -7.69 -1.15 14.54
CA ARG A 548 -6.54 -1.47 15.41
C ARG A 548 -6.41 -0.44 16.52
N ALA A 549 -7.31 0.48 16.50
CA ALA A 549 -7.15 1.63 17.40
C ALA A 549 -7.56 1.23 18.83
N ASP A 550 -6.73 1.71 19.74
CA ASP A 550 -7.17 1.61 21.15
C ASP A 550 -8.04 2.80 21.56
N ALA A 551 -7.74 3.89 20.88
CA ALA A 551 -8.61 5.07 21.06
C ALA A 551 -8.89 5.72 19.70
N ILE A 552 -10.16 6.01 19.55
CA ILE A 552 -10.56 6.71 18.31
C ILE A 552 -10.90 8.16 18.70
N VAL A 553 -10.05 9.11 18.18
CA VAL A 553 -10.12 10.50 18.68
C VAL A 553 -11.10 11.30 17.82
N LYS A 554 -12.05 12.02 18.44
CA LYS A 554 -13.15 12.71 17.74
C LYS A 554 -12.81 14.18 17.53
N ARG A 555 -11.70 14.59 18.21
CA ARG A 555 -11.41 16.02 18.10
C ARG A 555 -10.75 16.34 16.74
N ASN A 556 -11.22 17.42 16.19
CA ASN A 556 -10.66 17.81 14.87
C ASN A 556 -9.19 18.24 14.99
N GLU A 557 -8.86 18.66 16.22
CA GLU A 557 -7.51 19.20 16.46
C GLU A 557 -6.47 18.07 16.47
N PHE A 558 -6.89 16.80 16.48
CA PHE A 558 -5.96 15.65 16.42
C PHE A 558 -5.42 15.45 15.01
N GLY A 559 -5.82 16.35 14.02
CA GLY A 559 -5.32 16.27 12.64
C GLY A 559 -4.09 17.17 12.46
N PHE A 560 -3.07 16.59 11.81
CA PHE A 560 -1.92 17.47 11.48
C PHE A 560 -1.21 16.95 10.23
N THR A 561 -0.51 17.99 9.49
CA THR A 561 0.26 17.64 8.26
C THR A 561 1.68 17.20 8.65
N GLY A 562 2.27 16.46 7.73
CA GLY A 562 3.56 15.80 8.03
C GLY A 562 4.69 16.81 8.22
N ASN A 563 4.34 18.21 8.32
CA ASN A 563 5.46 19.16 8.41
C ASN A 563 5.10 20.28 9.40
N GLY A 564 6.19 20.57 10.36
CA GLY A 564 6.22 21.85 11.10
C GLY A 564 5.45 21.75 12.43
N TYR A 565 5.01 20.55 12.85
CA TYR A 565 4.23 20.46 14.10
C TYR A 565 5.14 19.94 15.22
N THR A 566 4.75 20.40 16.44
CA THR A 566 5.31 19.79 17.67
C THR A 566 4.19 19.15 18.49
N LEU A 567 4.49 17.87 18.88
CA LEU A 567 3.50 17.16 19.72
C LEU A 567 4.04 17.06 21.14
N TYR A 568 3.14 17.46 22.09
CA TYR A 568 3.50 17.31 23.50
C TYR A 568 2.66 16.23 24.19
N LEU A 569 3.38 15.36 24.84
CA LEU A 569 2.70 14.39 25.72
C LEU A 569 2.90 14.84 27.18
N GLY A 570 1.71 15.07 27.81
CA GLY A 570 1.85 15.59 29.19
C GLY A 570 0.80 14.97 30.12
N LYS A 571 0.93 15.25 31.41
CA LYS A 571 -0.03 14.73 32.42
C LYS A 571 -0.90 15.87 32.95
N GLY A 572 -0.76 17.10 32.30
CA GLY A 572 -1.58 18.29 32.61
C GLY A 572 -1.54 19.27 31.43
N ALA A 573 -2.36 20.34 31.68
CA ALA A 573 -2.40 21.37 30.60
C ALA A 573 -0.99 21.93 30.36
N ILE A 574 -0.67 22.07 29.03
CA ILE A 574 0.67 22.53 28.65
C ILE A 574 0.53 23.97 28.13
N ASN A 575 1.24 24.87 28.87
CA ASN A 575 1.04 26.29 28.53
C ASN A 575 2.27 26.85 27.82
N SER A 576 3.39 26.00 27.72
CA SER A 576 4.59 26.37 26.93
C SER A 576 5.50 25.15 26.76
N SER A 577 6.57 25.38 25.90
CA SER A 577 7.49 24.25 25.64
C SER A 577 8.34 23.94 26.87
N ALA A 578 8.26 24.79 27.92
CA ALA A 578 9.06 24.52 29.14
C ALA A 578 8.15 24.04 30.28
N ASP A 579 6.95 23.72 29.95
CA ASP A 579 6.00 23.31 31.02
C ASP A 579 6.43 22.00 31.69
N GLU A 580 6.31 21.99 33.11
CA GLU A 580 6.82 20.83 33.89
C GLU A 580 5.95 19.60 33.69
N ASP A 581 4.76 19.86 33.09
CA ASP A 581 3.85 18.71 32.91
C ASP A 581 4.19 17.94 31.62
N ILE A 582 5.18 18.39 30.92
CA ILE A 582 5.53 17.71 29.66
C ILE A 582 6.36 16.46 30.00
N ILE A 583 5.89 15.39 29.41
CA ILE A 583 6.60 14.09 29.63
C ILE A 583 7.45 13.76 28.40
N ASP A 584 6.89 14.04 27.24
CA ASP A 584 7.65 13.78 26.00
C ASP A 584 7.23 14.82 24.94
N VAL A 585 8.33 15.09 24.08
CA VAL A 585 8.05 16.09 23.03
C VAL A 585 8.59 15.56 21.69
N LEU A 586 7.78 15.79 20.65
CA LEU A 586 8.26 15.40 19.31
C LEU A 586 7.94 16.53 18.32
N GLY A 587 9.04 17.15 17.90
CA GLY A 587 8.91 18.08 16.75
C GLY A 587 9.39 17.45 15.44
N PHE A 588 8.62 17.63 14.30
CA PHE A 588 9.11 17.04 13.04
C PHE A 588 8.94 18.04 11.91
N GLY A 589 9.84 17.80 10.84
CA GLY A 589 9.85 18.73 9.70
C GLY A 589 10.44 20.08 10.11
N ASN A 590 9.65 21.09 9.86
CA ASN A 590 10.18 22.44 10.18
C ASN A 590 9.60 22.93 11.50
N ALA A 591 9.43 22.10 12.44
CA ALA A 591 8.79 22.48 13.72
C ALA A 591 9.66 23.50 14.47
N HIS A 592 8.87 24.43 15.14
CA HIS A 592 9.56 25.51 15.89
C HIS A 592 10.02 25.00 17.27
N PHE A 593 9.26 24.06 17.84
CA PHE A 593 9.66 23.50 19.16
C PHE A 593 9.99 22.02 19.02
N TYR A 594 11.27 21.64 19.54
CA TYR A 594 11.70 20.23 19.44
C TYR A 594 12.84 19.99 20.43
N LEU A 595 13.03 18.64 20.73
CA LEU A 595 14.16 18.30 21.61
C LEU A 595 15.41 18.00 20.78
N GLY A 596 16.62 18.56 21.21
CA GLY A 596 17.92 18.27 20.55
C GLY A 596 18.27 19.36 19.54
N GLU A 597 19.17 18.91 18.64
CA GLU A 597 19.82 19.91 17.75
C GLU A 597 18.89 20.28 16.59
N GLU A 598 17.93 19.24 16.22
CA GLU A 598 17.01 19.49 15.10
C GLU A 598 15.76 18.62 15.26
N PRO A 599 14.62 19.14 14.52
CA PRO A 599 13.41 18.30 14.60
C PRO A 599 13.60 16.96 13.88
N ALA A 600 12.69 16.02 14.24
CA ALA A 600 12.66 14.77 13.44
C ALA A 600 12.31 15.05 11.97
N PRO A 601 12.69 14.01 11.09
CA PRO A 601 12.39 14.24 9.66
C PRO A 601 10.89 14.48 9.43
N GLU A 602 10.63 15.23 8.32
CA GLU A 602 9.24 15.45 7.89
C GLU A 602 8.55 14.12 7.52
N ILE A 603 7.29 14.04 7.92
CA ILE A 603 6.53 12.81 7.57
C ILE A 603 5.90 12.97 6.18
N PHE A 604 6.34 12.03 5.21
CA PHE A 604 5.79 12.05 3.85
C PHE A 604 4.55 11.15 3.76
N ASP A 605 3.81 11.40 2.64
CA ASP A 605 2.64 10.53 2.47
C ASP A 605 3.04 9.04 2.50
N ASN A 606 2.24 8.30 3.29
CA ASN A 606 2.36 6.82 3.35
C ASN A 606 3.57 6.41 4.19
N TYR A 607 4.20 7.38 4.77
CA TYR A 607 5.30 7.06 5.68
C TYR A 607 4.93 7.49 7.11
N TYR A 608 5.49 6.84 8.09
CA TYR A 608 5.27 7.30 9.47
C TYR A 608 6.62 7.43 10.18
N LEU A 609 6.63 8.28 11.19
CA LEU A 609 7.85 8.38 12.01
C LEU A 609 7.84 7.33 13.13
N ASP A 610 8.98 6.70 13.20
CA ASP A 610 9.12 5.64 14.22
C ASP A 610 10.32 5.97 15.13
N ARG A 611 9.99 5.83 16.46
CA ARG A 611 11.07 6.15 17.40
C ARG A 611 12.07 4.98 17.45
N ILE A 612 13.39 5.28 17.33
CA ILE A 612 14.37 4.18 17.25
C ILE A 612 15.36 4.33 18.42
N SER A 613 15.28 5.52 19.10
CA SER A 613 16.13 5.72 20.29
C SER A 613 15.48 6.75 21.22
N SER A 614 15.91 6.88 22.51
CA SER A 614 15.34 7.88 23.46
C SER A 614 16.46 8.72 24.06
N SER A 615 17.19 9.42 23.12
CA SER A 615 18.36 10.21 23.58
C SER A 615 18.00 11.68 23.78
N ASN A 616 16.66 11.96 23.75
CA ASN A 616 16.15 13.34 23.88
C ASN A 616 16.62 14.23 22.70
N ASN A 617 16.92 13.62 21.63
CA ASN A 617 17.20 14.32 20.36
C ASN A 617 16.28 13.77 19.25
N ASN A 618 15.27 14.72 18.90
CA ASN A 618 14.23 14.24 17.95
C ASN A 618 14.84 13.82 16.61
N LYS A 619 15.92 14.42 16.09
CA LYS A 619 16.52 14.08 14.77
C LYS A 619 17.05 12.65 14.77
N ILE A 620 17.61 12.27 15.78
CA ILE A 620 18.27 10.94 15.69
C ILE A 620 17.37 9.90 16.38
N ASP A 621 16.31 10.36 17.16
CA ASP A 621 15.47 9.38 17.88
C ASP A 621 14.37 8.83 16.96
N PHE A 622 14.16 9.54 15.73
CA PHE A 622 13.03 9.09 14.90
C PHE A 622 13.51 8.95 13.45
N LYS A 623 12.92 7.86 12.84
CA LYS A 623 13.21 7.64 11.42
C LYS A 623 11.91 7.36 10.66
N LEU A 624 11.94 7.64 9.37
CA LEU A 624 10.74 7.45 8.54
C LEU A 624 10.65 5.99 8.05
N PHE A 625 9.46 5.48 8.19
CA PHE A 625 9.20 4.13 7.64
C PHE A 625 7.92 4.14 6.81
N PRO A 626 7.96 3.22 5.82
CA PRO A 626 6.73 3.12 5.02
C PRO A 626 5.56 2.52 5.82
N SER A 627 4.32 3.11 5.54
CA SER A 627 3.10 2.60 6.19
C SER A 627 2.71 1.22 5.67
N ALA A 628 2.28 0.36 6.60
CA ALA A 628 1.87 -1.01 6.21
C ALA A 628 0.42 -1.03 5.75
N ASP A 629 -0.14 0.15 5.61
CA ASP A 629 -1.52 0.18 5.07
C ASP A 629 -1.59 -0.46 3.67
N PRO A 630 -2.35 -1.62 3.64
CA PRO A 630 -2.40 -2.44 2.41
C PRO A 630 -3.07 -1.69 1.25
N SER A 631 -3.69 -0.57 1.63
CA SER A 631 -4.33 0.23 0.56
C SER A 631 -3.32 1.17 -0.12
N ILE A 632 -2.08 1.21 0.54
CA ILE A 632 -1.03 2.08 -0.04
C ILE A 632 -0.28 1.34 -1.14
N VAL A 633 -0.43 1.84 -2.36
CA VAL A 633 0.27 1.27 -3.53
C VAL A 633 1.64 1.96 -3.66
N TRP A 634 2.82 1.26 -3.21
CA TRP A 634 4.19 1.80 -3.16
C TRP A 634 4.81 1.78 -4.57
N ASP A 635 4.67 2.88 -5.31
CA ASP A 635 5.37 3.02 -6.61
C ASP A 635 6.88 3.02 -6.41
N ASP A 636 7.62 1.98 -6.18
CA ASP A 636 9.08 1.77 -6.24
C ASP A 636 9.80 2.99 -6.79
N TYR A 637 10.24 4.11 -6.05
CA TYR A 637 11.10 5.25 -5.71
C TYR A 637 12.22 5.46 -6.74
N ILE A 638 12.23 6.46 -7.79
CA ILE A 638 13.43 7.10 -8.40
C ILE A 638 13.51 8.54 -7.90
N ILE A 639 14.51 8.90 -7.00
CA ILE A 639 15.27 10.06 -6.47
C ILE A 639 15.70 10.98 -7.62
N ASP A 640 15.11 12.24 -7.82
CA ASP A 640 15.30 13.56 -8.47
C ASP A 640 16.63 14.20 -8.04
N ILE A 641 17.78 14.03 -8.85
CA ILE A 641 18.83 15.08 -8.78
C ILE A 641 18.73 15.97 -10.03
N GLU A 642 18.12 17.21 -9.89
CA GLU A 642 18.18 18.54 -10.52
C GLU A 642 19.61 18.90 -10.94
N THR A 643 19.95 18.71 -12.31
CA THR A 643 21.03 19.62 -12.78
C THR A 643 20.56 20.32 -14.05
N GLU A 644 20.10 21.59 -13.92
CA GLU A 644 20.19 22.86 -14.69
C GLU A 644 21.49 22.94 -15.48
N GLU A 645 21.42 22.67 -16.87
CA GLU A 645 22.29 23.50 -17.75
C GLU A 645 21.78 23.42 -19.18
N GLU A 646 21.12 24.48 -19.67
CA GLU A 646 21.06 25.38 -20.83
C GLU A 646 22.18 25.08 -21.84
N ALA A 647 21.80 24.48 -23.06
CA ALA A 647 22.56 24.95 -24.25
C ALA A 647 21.77 24.62 -25.52
N GLU A 648 21.08 25.64 -26.09
CA GLU A 648 20.93 26.24 -27.43
C GLU A 648 21.81 25.55 -28.47
N SER A 649 21.12 24.81 -29.43
CA SER A 649 21.67 24.92 -30.81
C SER A 649 20.68 24.29 -31.80
N GLU A 650 20.02 25.13 -32.65
CA GLU A 650 19.75 25.40 -34.09
C GLU A 650 20.48 24.41 -35.00
N ILE A 651 19.69 23.54 -35.73
CA ILE A 651 19.75 23.45 -37.20
C ILE A 651 19.19 22.09 -37.63
N GLU A 652 18.11 22.07 -38.56
CA GLU A 652 17.95 21.95 -40.02
C GLU A 652 17.43 20.56 -40.39
N THR A 653 16.16 20.50 -40.71
CA THR A 653 15.18 19.85 -41.59
C THR A 653 15.86 19.22 -42.81
N GLY A 654 16.03 17.88 -42.78
CA GLY A 654 16.19 17.17 -44.08
C GLY A 654 15.37 15.88 -44.09
N GLU A 655 14.16 15.85 -44.77
CA GLU A 655 13.54 15.23 -45.96
C GLU A 655 13.74 13.72 -45.96
N GLY A 656 12.69 12.97 -45.66
CA GLY A 656 11.63 12.03 -46.12
C GLY A 656 12.15 11.08 -47.20
N VAL A 657 12.40 9.78 -46.86
CA VAL A 657 12.20 8.75 -47.90
C VAL A 657 11.46 7.56 -47.25
N GLU A 658 10.10 7.46 -47.39
CA GLU A 658 9.07 6.39 -47.25
C GLU A 658 9.04 5.49 -48.48
N GLU A 659 9.55 4.30 -48.35
CA GLU A 659 9.33 3.09 -49.18
C GLU A 659 8.23 2.22 -48.57
N GLU A 660 6.98 2.20 -49.17
CA GLU A 660 5.85 1.27 -49.29
C GLU A 660 6.31 -0.15 -49.63
N PRO A 661 5.59 -1.16 -49.02
CA PRO A 661 5.34 -2.28 -49.96
C PRO A 661 3.87 -2.67 -50.01
N PRO A 662 3.51 -3.41 -51.19
CA PRO A 662 2.30 -3.70 -51.98
C PRO A 662 1.46 -4.83 -51.34
N LEU A 663 0.14 -4.63 -51.28
CA LEU A 663 -1.21 -5.19 -51.48
C LEU A 663 -1.16 -6.54 -52.22
N ALA A 664 -1.45 -7.63 -51.45
CA ALA A 664 -1.99 -8.84 -52.11
C ALA A 664 -3.12 -9.43 -51.25
N ASN A 665 -4.42 -9.31 -51.75
CA ASN A 665 -5.59 -10.06 -52.27
C ASN A 665 -5.73 -11.43 -51.59
N GLU A 666 -6.78 -11.64 -50.82
CA GLU A 666 -8.03 -12.39 -50.55
C GLU A 666 -7.96 -13.80 -51.14
N GLU A 667 -7.97 -14.78 -50.24
CA GLU A 667 -8.80 -15.99 -50.48
C GLU A 667 -9.07 -16.69 -49.14
N GLU A 668 -10.33 -16.58 -48.64
CA GLU A 668 -11.50 -17.33 -48.13
C GLU A 668 -11.26 -18.84 -48.16
N THR A 669 -10.96 -19.40 -46.94
CA THR A 669 -11.42 -20.79 -46.67
C THR A 669 -11.84 -20.88 -45.20
N GLU A 670 -13.18 -20.80 -44.92
CA GLU A 670 -14.25 -21.43 -44.10
C GLU A 670 -13.86 -22.83 -43.64
N GLU A 671 -13.22 -22.89 -42.40
CA GLU A 671 -13.22 -24.14 -41.61
C GLU A 671 -13.73 -23.85 -40.18
N ASN A 672 -15.05 -24.08 -39.95
CA ASN A 672 -15.86 -24.81 -38.95
C ASN A 672 -15.00 -25.31 -37.77
N THR A 673 -14.83 -24.42 -36.69
CA THR A 673 -14.47 -25.01 -35.38
C THR A 673 -15.51 -24.61 -34.34
N GLU A 674 -16.61 -25.38 -34.18
CA GLU A 674 -17.30 -25.84 -32.95
C GLU A 674 -16.56 -25.43 -31.68
N VAL A 675 -16.76 -24.19 -31.25
CA VAL A 675 -16.41 -23.55 -29.96
C VAL A 675 -17.30 -24.14 -28.86
N GLU A 676 -16.94 -25.30 -28.30
CA GLU A 676 -17.10 -25.77 -26.90
C GLU A 676 -16.98 -24.60 -25.91
N GLU A 677 -18.09 -23.92 -25.63
CA GLU A 677 -18.65 -23.24 -24.44
C GLU A 677 -18.09 -23.81 -23.14
N GLU A 678 -16.83 -23.38 -22.80
CA GLU A 678 -16.36 -23.49 -21.39
C GLU A 678 -16.50 -22.13 -20.69
N ALA A 679 -17.60 -21.89 -19.97
CA ALA A 679 -17.87 -21.34 -18.63
C ALA A 679 -16.70 -20.48 -18.14
N GLU A 680 -16.45 -19.29 -18.65
CA GLU A 680 -15.62 -18.15 -18.16
C GLU A 680 -16.10 -17.70 -16.77
N GLU A 681 -15.76 -18.46 -15.76
CA GLU A 681 -15.66 -18.09 -14.33
C GLU A 681 -14.51 -17.10 -14.11
N ASN A 682 -14.75 -15.80 -14.11
CA ASN A 682 -14.31 -14.67 -13.27
C ASN A 682 -12.82 -14.74 -12.95
N SER A 683 -11.87 -14.52 -13.93
CA SER A 683 -10.51 -14.66 -13.34
C SER A 683 -9.87 -13.28 -13.20
N ASN A 684 -10.11 -12.49 -12.03
CA ASN A 684 -9.32 -11.43 -11.37
C ASN A 684 -7.83 -11.76 -11.33
N PHE A 685 -7.28 -12.61 -12.26
CA PHE A 685 -5.84 -12.92 -12.31
C PHE A 685 -5.17 -12.05 -13.38
N SER A 686 -4.20 -11.21 -12.87
CA SER A 686 -3.38 -10.45 -13.83
C SER A 686 -1.93 -10.97 -13.82
N PRO A 687 -1.54 -11.54 -14.95
CA PRO A 687 -0.19 -12.12 -14.98
C PRO A 687 0.90 -11.04 -14.84
N PHE A 688 2.00 -11.49 -14.23
CA PHE A 688 3.17 -10.60 -14.14
C PHE A 688 3.78 -10.35 -15.53
N LEU A 689 4.05 -9.00 -15.74
CA LEU A 689 4.65 -8.68 -17.07
C LEU A 689 6.12 -8.30 -16.89
N PHE A 690 6.98 -9.14 -17.66
CA PHE A 690 8.41 -8.77 -17.59
C PHE A 690 8.71 -7.64 -18.59
N PRO A 691 9.60 -6.73 -18.14
CA PRO A 691 9.98 -5.69 -19.10
C PRO A 691 10.69 -6.29 -20.32
N GLU A 692 10.55 -5.50 -21.43
CA GLU A 692 11.27 -5.95 -22.64
C GLU A 692 12.79 -5.79 -22.45
N PRO A 693 13.53 -6.89 -22.85
CA PRO A 693 14.98 -6.82 -22.63
C PRO A 693 15.65 -5.79 -23.56
N ILE A 694 16.78 -5.25 -23.07
CA ILE A 694 17.55 -4.28 -23.86
C ILE A 694 18.45 -5.02 -24.86
N ILE A 695 18.25 -4.59 -26.11
CA ILE A 695 19.12 -5.20 -27.15
C ILE A 695 20.24 -4.20 -27.50
N ASN A 696 21.49 -4.79 -27.29
CA ASN A 696 22.63 -3.91 -27.62
C ASN A 696 23.68 -4.71 -28.42
N SER A 697 23.92 -4.18 -29.62
CA SER A 697 24.82 -4.95 -30.52
C SER A 697 26.28 -4.81 -30.11
N ASP A 698 26.53 -3.91 -29.18
CA ASP A 698 27.95 -3.68 -28.78
C ASP A 698 28.33 -4.54 -27.58
N LEU A 699 27.49 -5.43 -27.20
CA LEU A 699 27.76 -6.28 -26.04
C LEU A 699 28.70 -7.44 -26.45
N ILE A 700 29.77 -7.52 -25.66
CA ILE A 700 30.71 -8.62 -26.04
C ILE A 700 30.61 -9.75 -25.00
N LEU A 701 30.28 -9.38 -23.79
CA LEU A 701 30.07 -10.44 -22.78
C LEU A 701 28.88 -10.06 -21.90
N LEU A 702 28.06 -11.01 -21.78
CA LEU A 702 26.91 -10.81 -20.88
C LEU A 702 26.74 -12.04 -19.98
N ASN A 703 26.92 -11.72 -18.75
CA ASN A 703 26.49 -12.76 -17.79
C ASN A 703 25.20 -12.36 -17.07
N HIS A 704 24.12 -13.02 -17.65
CA HIS A 704 22.81 -12.85 -16.98
C HIS A 704 22.44 -14.15 -16.25
N TYR A 705 21.88 -14.03 -15.08
CA TYR A 705 21.67 -15.25 -14.28
C TYR A 705 20.17 -15.57 -14.21
N ASP A 706 19.76 -16.30 -15.28
CA ASP A 706 18.32 -16.61 -15.39
C ASP A 706 17.99 -17.89 -14.62
N GLU A 707 19.12 -18.69 -14.23
CA GLU A 707 18.88 -19.90 -13.42
C GLU A 707 19.49 -19.73 -12.02
N CYS A 708 18.55 -19.80 -11.07
CA CYS A 708 18.97 -19.48 -9.69
C CYS A 708 19.68 -20.68 -9.06
N TYR A 709 20.10 -21.61 -9.98
CA TYR A 709 20.81 -22.79 -9.42
C TYR A 709 21.98 -23.13 -10.34
N GLY A 710 23.10 -23.66 -9.81
CA GLY A 710 24.30 -24.03 -10.60
C GLY A 710 25.54 -23.98 -9.71
N GLU A 711 26.65 -23.89 -10.46
CA GLU A 711 27.97 -24.03 -9.79
C GLU A 711 28.24 -22.84 -8.88
N ASN A 712 27.43 -21.72 -9.09
CA ASN A 712 27.61 -20.55 -8.20
C ASN A 712 26.53 -20.50 -7.12
N SER A 713 26.85 -19.66 -6.13
CA SER A 713 25.78 -19.37 -5.15
C SER A 713 24.87 -18.25 -5.66
N TYR A 714 23.55 -18.48 -5.41
CA TYR A 714 22.60 -17.53 -6.07
C TYR A 714 21.69 -16.92 -5.01
N THR A 715 21.25 -15.72 -5.31
CA THR A 715 20.20 -15.04 -4.53
C THR A 715 19.20 -14.35 -5.48
N ILE A 716 18.22 -13.78 -4.88
CA ILE A 716 17.26 -13.06 -5.75
C ILE A 716 17.95 -11.83 -6.36
N GLY A 717 17.86 -11.81 -7.76
CA GLY A 717 18.57 -10.71 -8.48
C GLY A 717 17.65 -9.52 -8.74
N LYS A 718 18.27 -8.49 -9.34
CA LYS A 718 17.49 -7.29 -9.71
C LYS A 718 16.36 -7.63 -10.69
N PHE A 719 16.66 -8.51 -11.67
CA PHE A 719 15.59 -8.81 -12.65
C PHE A 719 15.19 -10.29 -12.55
N ASP A 720 16.04 -11.12 -12.04
CA ASP A 720 15.75 -12.54 -11.78
C ASP A 720 16.70 -13.05 -10.69
N CYS A 721 17.71 -13.78 -11.16
CA CYS A 721 18.65 -14.29 -10.14
C CYS A 721 19.98 -13.51 -10.25
N ALA A 722 20.71 -13.60 -9.08
CA ALA A 722 22.03 -12.95 -9.05
C ALA A 722 23.06 -13.91 -8.45
N ALA A 723 24.21 -13.73 -8.98
CA ALA A 723 25.29 -14.57 -8.42
C ALA A 723 25.87 -13.91 -7.17
N GLU A 724 26.16 -14.77 -6.21
CA GLU A 724 26.72 -14.26 -4.93
C GLU A 724 28.21 -14.60 -4.86
N PHE A 725 28.93 -13.57 -4.45
CA PHE A 725 30.39 -13.76 -4.32
C PHE A 725 30.82 -13.34 -2.91
N GLY A 726 31.64 -14.22 -2.31
CA GLY A 726 32.13 -13.90 -0.93
C GLY A 726 33.17 -14.93 -0.49
N PHE A 727 33.52 -14.79 0.78
CA PHE A 727 34.61 -15.63 1.35
C PHE A 727 34.23 -17.11 1.28
N ARG A 728 32.84 -17.35 1.36
CA ARG A 728 32.42 -18.78 1.40
C ARG A 728 32.08 -19.28 0.00
N HIS A 729 32.32 -18.32 -1.00
CA HIS A 729 31.91 -18.76 -2.35
C HIS A 729 33.13 -18.82 -3.25
N SER A 730 33.08 -19.80 -4.25
CA SER A 730 34.25 -20.00 -5.14
C SER A 730 34.41 -18.80 -6.09
N LYS A 731 35.71 -18.66 -6.35
CA LYS A 731 36.06 -17.62 -7.34
C LYS A 731 35.52 -18.00 -8.74
N TYR A 732 34.92 -16.89 -9.39
CA TYR A 732 34.50 -17.07 -10.79
C TYR A 732 35.63 -16.67 -11.76
N GLU A 733 36.01 -17.70 -12.55
CA GLU A 733 37.09 -17.44 -13.52
C GLU A 733 36.67 -17.91 -14.91
N LYS A 734 36.87 -16.96 -15.89
CA LYS A 734 36.43 -17.30 -17.26
C LYS A 734 37.50 -16.81 -18.25
N ASN A 735 37.84 -17.82 -19.17
CA ASN A 735 38.67 -17.37 -20.32
C ASN A 735 37.78 -16.78 -21.44
N LEU A 736 38.12 -15.54 -21.77
CA LEU A 736 37.28 -14.87 -22.80
C LEU A 736 37.60 -15.41 -24.20
N GLU A 737 36.53 -15.63 -24.92
CA GLU A 737 36.74 -16.20 -26.27
C GLU A 737 37.53 -15.22 -27.15
N THR A 738 37.24 -13.92 -26.90
CA THR A 738 38.00 -12.89 -27.62
C THR A 738 38.68 -11.95 -26.61
N PRO A 739 40.04 -11.84 -26.80
CA PRO A 739 40.71 -10.95 -25.85
C PRO A 739 40.13 -9.53 -25.88
N LEU A 740 40.09 -8.93 -24.71
CA LEU A 740 39.44 -7.62 -24.55
C LEU A 740 40.45 -6.51 -24.88
N ASP A 741 39.98 -5.56 -25.71
CA ASP A 741 40.71 -4.29 -25.89
C ASP A 741 40.22 -3.26 -24.86
N LEU A 742 41.11 -2.93 -23.89
CA LEU A 742 40.60 -2.07 -22.80
C LEU A 742 40.65 -0.60 -23.22
N ASN A 743 41.13 -0.33 -24.47
CA ASN A 743 41.25 1.08 -24.89
C ASN A 743 39.90 1.70 -25.24
N ASN A 744 38.78 0.98 -25.39
CA ASN A 744 37.43 1.49 -25.69
C ASN A 744 36.38 0.48 -25.23
N LEU A 745 36.18 0.62 -23.83
CA LEU A 745 35.27 -0.44 -23.30
C LEU A 745 34.42 0.15 -22.16
N THR A 746 33.28 -0.51 -22.04
CA THR A 746 32.47 -0.20 -20.84
C THR A 746 32.15 -1.49 -20.10
N LEU A 747 32.51 -1.51 -18.76
CA LEU A 747 32.02 -2.56 -17.83
C LEU A 747 30.84 -2.04 -17.01
N SER A 748 29.72 -2.93 -17.04
CA SER A 748 28.51 -2.46 -16.35
C SER A 748 27.83 -3.64 -15.65
N PHE A 749 27.35 -3.40 -14.37
CA PHE A 749 26.60 -4.46 -13.69
C PHE A 749 25.89 -3.87 -12.48
N TYR A 750 24.87 -4.69 -12.02
CA TYR A 750 24.20 -4.34 -10.75
C TYR A 750 24.80 -5.16 -9.59
N PHE A 751 24.83 -4.44 -8.48
CA PHE A 751 25.35 -5.22 -7.34
C PHE A 751 24.63 -4.78 -6.06
N LYS A 752 24.65 -5.69 -5.08
CA LYS A 752 23.97 -5.41 -3.80
C LYS A 752 24.68 -6.16 -2.67
N ASP A 753 24.67 -5.48 -1.52
CA ASP A 753 25.19 -6.18 -0.33
C ASP A 753 24.16 -7.21 0.18
N ASN A 754 24.63 -8.47 0.28
CA ASN A 754 23.66 -9.53 0.63
C ASN A 754 23.88 -10.01 2.07
N THR A 755 24.53 -9.19 2.92
CA THR A 755 24.80 -9.63 4.30
C THR A 755 23.67 -9.13 5.21
N TYR A 756 22.93 -10.13 5.87
CA TYR A 756 21.81 -9.89 6.81
C TYR A 756 22.33 -9.82 8.25
N LEU A 757 23.70 -10.13 8.47
CA LEU A 757 24.24 -10.17 9.84
C LEU A 757 25.65 -9.56 9.86
N SER A 758 25.96 -8.23 10.39
CA SER A 758 27.03 -7.67 11.24
C SER A 758 28.01 -6.85 10.39
N ASN A 759 28.38 -5.57 10.78
CA ASN A 759 29.52 -4.64 10.65
C ASN A 759 30.52 -5.10 9.59
N ALA A 760 30.20 -6.28 8.86
CA ALA A 760 31.20 -6.71 7.87
C ALA A 760 31.07 -5.93 6.56
N SER A 761 32.23 -5.45 6.01
CA SER A 761 32.33 -4.65 4.77
C SER A 761 32.77 -5.55 3.60
N PRO A 762 31.56 -6.31 2.98
CA PRO A 762 31.94 -7.22 1.89
C PRO A 762 32.74 -6.50 0.80
N LYS A 763 33.68 -7.34 0.28
CA LYS A 763 34.53 -6.83 -0.82
C LYS A 763 34.29 -7.63 -2.10
N LEU A 764 34.15 -6.84 -3.20
CA LEU A 764 33.99 -7.48 -4.51
C LEU A 764 35.17 -7.11 -5.41
N ASN A 765 35.83 -8.21 -5.93
CA ASN A 765 36.98 -7.99 -6.82
C ASN A 765 36.70 -8.48 -8.25
N ILE A 766 37.01 -7.55 -9.17
CA ILE A 766 36.89 -7.91 -10.60
C ILE A 766 38.25 -7.67 -11.26
N VAL A 767 38.74 -8.79 -11.90
CA VAL A 767 40.12 -8.67 -12.43
C VAL A 767 40.14 -9.18 -13.87
N PHE A 768 40.78 -8.30 -14.74
CA PHE A 768 41.10 -8.75 -16.10
C PHE A 768 42.62 -8.98 -16.23
N LYS A 769 42.98 -10.22 -16.84
CA LYS A 769 44.42 -10.54 -16.95
C LYS A 769 44.77 -10.93 -18.40
N ASN A 770 46.01 -10.58 -18.70
CA ASN A 770 46.47 -11.12 -20.00
C ASN A 770 47.51 -12.22 -19.77
N PRO A 771 48.02 -12.94 -20.74
CA PRO A 771 48.93 -14.09 -20.58
C PRO A 771 50.28 -13.67 -19.99
N GLU A 772 50.55 -12.36 -20.03
CA GLU A 772 51.83 -11.92 -19.42
C GLU A 772 51.61 -11.51 -17.95
N ASN A 773 50.39 -11.79 -17.45
CA ASN A 773 49.99 -11.53 -16.06
C ASN A 773 49.87 -10.03 -15.76
N GLN A 774 49.83 -9.24 -16.92
CA GLN A 774 49.34 -7.86 -16.69
C GLN A 774 47.84 -7.84 -16.36
N PHE A 775 47.45 -6.79 -15.39
CA PHE A 775 46.03 -6.91 -14.99
C PHE A 775 45.48 -5.50 -14.68
N VAL A 776 44.17 -5.47 -14.83
CA VAL A 776 43.39 -4.34 -14.28
C VAL A 776 42.39 -4.90 -13.26
N SER A 777 42.42 -4.21 -12.08
CA SER A 777 41.53 -4.76 -11.03
C SER A 777 40.66 -3.63 -10.46
N ILE A 778 39.42 -4.10 -10.28
CA ILE A 778 38.43 -3.19 -9.65
C ILE A 778 37.95 -3.85 -8.36
N GLU A 779 38.05 -2.96 -7.36
CA GLU A 779 37.58 -3.51 -6.08
C GLU A 779 36.52 -2.57 -5.48
N LEU A 780 35.34 -3.24 -5.17
CA LEU A 780 34.28 -2.45 -4.53
C LEU A 780 34.10 -2.90 -3.07
N GLN A 781 34.21 -1.83 -2.19
CA GLN A 781 34.01 -2.04 -0.74
C GLN A 781 33.28 -0.84 -0.14
N LYS A 782 32.61 -1.14 0.99
CA LYS A 782 31.85 -0.01 1.60
C LYS A 782 32.71 1.25 1.69
N LYS A 783 32.24 2.32 0.94
CA LYS A 783 32.81 3.68 0.94
C LYS A 783 34.21 3.68 0.32
N LEU A 784 34.52 2.52 -0.34
CA LEU A 784 35.87 2.48 -0.92
C LEU A 784 35.82 1.84 -2.32
N LEU A 785 36.44 2.54 -3.28
CA LEU A 785 36.67 2.00 -4.63
C LEU A 785 38.19 1.97 -4.89
N GLN A 786 38.62 0.74 -5.27
CA GLN A 786 40.04 0.64 -5.64
C GLN A 786 40.18 0.20 -7.11
N ILE A 787 40.98 1.04 -7.81
CA ILE A 787 41.29 0.66 -9.20
C ILE A 787 42.81 0.58 -9.35
N GLU A 788 43.30 -0.66 -9.82
CA GLU A 788 44.76 -0.86 -9.98
C GLU A 788 45.12 -1.05 -11.46
N ASN A 789 46.19 -0.38 -11.79
CA ASN A 789 46.87 -0.62 -13.08
C ASN A 789 46.09 -0.03 -14.25
N LEU A 790 45.24 1.03 -13.90
CA LEU A 790 44.77 1.95 -14.94
C LEU A 790 45.58 3.25 -14.90
N PRO A 791 45.87 3.90 -16.01
CA PRO A 791 46.69 5.12 -16.00
C PRO A 791 46.08 6.21 -15.11
N ASN A 792 46.97 6.78 -14.25
CA ASN A 792 46.63 7.94 -13.39
C ASN A 792 45.63 7.55 -12.30
N SER A 793 45.51 6.27 -12.04
CA SER A 793 44.61 5.85 -10.94
C SER A 793 45.26 6.18 -9.59
N LYS A 794 44.45 6.64 -8.62
CA LYS A 794 44.97 6.95 -7.27
C LYS A 794 44.98 5.70 -6.39
N TRP A 795 44.76 4.58 -7.10
CA TRP A 795 44.73 3.27 -6.42
C TRP A 795 43.51 3.16 -5.51
N ARG A 796 43.25 4.27 -4.56
CA ARG A 796 42.10 4.20 -3.63
C ARG A 796 41.29 5.50 -3.70
N TYR A 797 40.03 5.24 -3.87
CA TYR A 797 39.08 6.38 -3.84
C TYR A 797 38.16 6.21 -2.64
N TYR A 798 38.27 7.20 -1.58
CA TYR A 798 37.51 7.06 -0.32
C TYR A 798 36.18 7.82 -0.44
N ASN A 799 35.27 7.47 0.45
CA ASN A 799 33.93 8.11 0.55
C ASN A 799 33.13 7.92 -0.75
N THR A 800 33.47 6.77 -1.39
CA THR A 800 32.72 6.45 -2.62
C THR A 800 31.30 5.99 -2.28
N PRO A 801 30.35 6.45 -3.14
CA PRO A 801 28.96 6.11 -2.87
C PRO A 801 28.72 4.58 -2.97
N VAL A 802 29.81 3.91 -2.75
CA VAL A 802 29.60 2.46 -2.74
C VAL A 802 28.93 2.05 -1.42
N PHE A 803 27.68 1.73 -1.42
CA PHE A 803 26.95 1.22 -0.25
C PHE A 803 26.61 2.36 0.72
N THR A 804 26.11 3.54 0.15
CA THR A 804 25.93 4.80 0.90
C THR A 804 24.60 4.77 1.65
N GLY A 805 23.93 3.41 1.79
CA GLY A 805 22.65 3.42 2.54
C GLY A 805 22.48 2.11 3.31
N GLU A 806 22.07 2.18 4.65
CA GLU A 806 21.63 0.98 5.42
C GLU A 806 20.62 0.15 4.63
N ASP A 807 20.39 0.44 3.20
CA ASP A 807 19.15 -0.14 2.64
C ASP A 807 19.52 -1.22 1.60
N TYR A 808 20.50 -2.17 1.86
CA TYR A 808 20.68 -3.44 1.13
C TYR A 808 19.97 -3.40 -0.23
N SER A 809 19.91 -2.15 -1.01
CA SER A 809 19.23 -2.05 -2.32
C SER A 809 20.25 -2.27 -3.45
N TRP A 810 19.73 -2.70 -4.69
CA TRP A 810 20.60 -2.90 -5.88
C TRP A 810 21.17 -1.56 -6.35
N GLN A 811 22.47 -1.55 -6.61
CA GLN A 811 23.15 -0.38 -7.20
C GLN A 811 23.76 -0.75 -8.56
N HIS A 812 23.96 0.39 -9.34
CA HIS A 812 24.53 0.12 -10.68
C HIS A 812 25.94 0.72 -10.75
N PHE A 813 26.84 -0.16 -11.25
CA PHE A 813 28.24 0.29 -11.45
C PHE A 813 28.60 0.22 -12.93
N ALA A 814 29.38 1.34 -13.33
CA ALA A 814 29.90 1.28 -14.71
C ALA A 814 31.30 1.91 -14.75
N LEU A 815 32.20 1.18 -15.39
CA LEU A 815 33.51 1.75 -15.73
C LEU A 815 33.63 1.95 -17.25
N VAL A 816 33.98 3.30 -17.59
CA VAL A 816 34.05 3.62 -19.02
C VAL A 816 35.50 4.03 -19.34
N ILE A 817 36.08 3.29 -20.30
CA ILE A 817 37.41 3.68 -20.79
C ILE A 817 37.29 4.15 -22.26
N ASN A 818 37.76 5.44 -22.43
CA ASN A 818 37.66 6.03 -23.79
C ASN A 818 39.02 6.62 -24.20
N GLU A 819 39.75 5.74 -24.88
CA GLU A 819 41.12 6.17 -25.24
C GLU A 819 41.10 7.31 -26.27
N ALA A 820 40.08 7.27 -27.18
CA ALA A 820 40.00 8.32 -28.21
C ALA A 820 39.82 9.71 -27.59
N GLN A 821 39.23 9.63 -26.40
CA GLN A 821 39.03 10.96 -25.76
C GLN A 821 39.92 11.09 -24.52
N ASN A 822 40.80 10.13 -24.33
CA ASN A 822 41.90 10.14 -23.33
C ASN A 822 41.36 10.21 -21.90
N TYR A 823 40.26 9.26 -21.65
CA TYR A 823 39.84 9.28 -20.24
C TYR A 823 39.25 7.93 -19.87
N TRP A 824 39.27 7.69 -18.55
CA TRP A 824 38.33 6.71 -18.01
C TRP A 824 37.50 7.35 -16.88
N ALA A 825 36.23 6.76 -16.77
CA ALA A 825 35.29 7.35 -15.78
C ALA A 825 34.48 6.23 -15.12
N VAL A 826 34.12 6.52 -13.86
CA VAL A 826 33.28 5.56 -13.11
C VAL A 826 31.92 6.22 -12.81
N TYR A 827 30.96 5.33 -12.96
CA TYR A 827 29.59 5.82 -12.71
C TYR A 827 28.93 4.92 -11.66
N PHE A 828 28.27 5.61 -10.74
CA PHE A 828 27.37 4.88 -9.82
C PHE A 828 25.94 5.39 -10.00
N ASN A 829 25.12 4.40 -10.29
CA ASN A 829 23.67 4.69 -10.52
C ASN A 829 23.48 5.81 -11.54
N GLY A 830 24.37 5.75 -12.50
CA GLY A 830 24.15 6.68 -13.64
C GLY A 830 24.85 8.01 -13.41
N VAL A 831 25.42 8.21 -12.22
CA VAL A 831 26.10 9.49 -11.96
C VAL A 831 27.62 9.29 -12.05
N GLU A 832 28.19 10.18 -12.82
CA GLU A 832 29.66 10.08 -12.92
C GLU A 832 30.32 10.52 -11.61
N THR A 833 31.17 9.71 -11.10
CA THR A 833 31.74 10.02 -9.77
C THR A 833 33.22 10.32 -9.92
N TYR A 834 33.86 9.53 -10.80
CA TYR A 834 35.29 9.81 -10.99
C TYR A 834 35.61 9.83 -12.50
N ARG A 835 36.57 10.83 -12.72
CA ARG A 835 37.08 10.87 -14.11
C ARG A 835 38.58 11.17 -14.09
N GLU A 836 39.31 10.31 -14.91
CA GLU A 836 40.76 10.59 -15.03
C GLU A 836 41.19 10.61 -16.50
N GLU A 837 42.03 11.58 -16.77
CA GLU A 837 42.54 11.69 -18.16
C GLU A 837 43.86 10.93 -18.30
N PHE A 838 43.97 10.39 -19.54
CA PHE A 838 45.26 9.72 -19.77
C PHE A 838 45.55 9.68 -21.27
N ILE A 839 46.96 9.47 -21.63
CA ILE A 839 47.35 9.45 -23.06
C ILE A 839 48.04 8.12 -23.36
N GLN A 840 48.08 7.23 -22.32
CA GLN A 840 48.77 5.93 -22.53
C GLN A 840 47.81 4.90 -23.15
N ASN A 841 48.43 4.00 -24.09
CA ASN A 841 47.65 2.87 -24.63
C ASN A 841 47.73 1.65 -23.69
N LEU A 842 46.53 1.21 -23.38
CA LEU A 842 46.51 -0.01 -22.54
C LEU A 842 46.62 -1.27 -23.40
N PRO A 843 47.24 -2.38 -22.77
CA PRO A 843 47.33 -3.62 -23.55
C PRO A 843 45.94 -4.06 -24.06
N ASN A 844 45.91 -4.64 -25.25
CA ASN A 844 44.61 -5.01 -25.86
C ASN A 844 44.44 -6.52 -25.94
N ASN A 845 45.14 -7.24 -25.03
CA ASN A 845 45.05 -8.72 -25.15
C ASN A 845 44.68 -9.33 -23.81
N TYR A 846 43.73 -8.67 -23.07
CA TYR A 846 43.27 -9.30 -21.80
C TYR A 846 42.29 -10.45 -22.10
N SER A 847 42.60 -11.64 -21.55
CA SER A 847 41.82 -12.80 -22.04
C SER A 847 41.21 -13.55 -20.84
N THR A 848 41.51 -13.05 -19.60
CA THR A 848 40.94 -13.79 -18.46
C THR A 848 40.17 -12.81 -17.56
N LEU A 849 38.86 -13.29 -17.13
CA LEU A 849 38.03 -12.53 -16.18
C LEU A 849 37.91 -13.32 -14.87
N GLU A 850 38.25 -12.54 -13.78
CA GLU A 850 38.07 -13.17 -12.46
C GLU A 850 37.17 -12.27 -11.59
N ILE A 851 36.23 -13.03 -10.88
CA ILE A 851 35.38 -12.29 -9.93
C ILE A 851 35.38 -13.05 -8.60
N TRP A 852 35.70 -12.29 -7.57
CA TRP A 852 35.62 -12.97 -6.26
C TRP A 852 35.41 -11.93 -5.17
N GLY A 853 35.10 -12.41 -3.89
CA GLY A 853 34.87 -11.50 -2.75
C GLY A 853 35.64 -11.99 -1.51
N ASP A 854 36.00 -11.06 -0.48
CA ASP A 854 36.83 -11.45 0.69
C ASP A 854 36.09 -11.08 1.98
N MET A 855 35.13 -11.97 2.38
CA MET A 855 34.43 -11.89 3.70
C MET A 855 32.97 -12.29 3.51
N ASP A 856 32.05 -11.26 3.65
CA ASP A 856 30.62 -11.56 3.42
C ASP A 856 30.31 -11.58 1.92
N SER A 857 29.05 -11.81 1.67
CA SER A 857 28.77 -12.07 0.23
C SER A 857 28.16 -10.83 -0.42
N MET A 858 28.54 -10.64 -1.74
CA MET A 858 27.91 -9.62 -2.63
C MET A 858 27.23 -10.32 -3.83
N ALA A 859 26.06 -9.65 -4.03
CA ALA A 859 25.35 -10.22 -5.21
C ALA A 859 25.57 -9.32 -6.43
N ILE A 860 25.83 -10.02 -7.57
CA ILE A 860 25.98 -9.28 -8.85
C ILE A 860 24.93 -9.78 -9.84
N ASP A 861 24.34 -8.77 -10.54
CA ASP A 861 23.41 -9.13 -11.62
C ASP A 861 23.70 -8.28 -12.87
N GLU A 862 23.37 -8.88 -14.02
CA GLU A 862 23.52 -8.22 -15.33
C GLU A 862 24.95 -7.71 -15.53
N PHE A 863 25.96 -8.62 -15.39
CA PHE A 863 27.36 -8.27 -15.69
C PHE A 863 27.58 -8.17 -17.20
N ALA A 864 27.91 -6.92 -17.61
CA ALA A 864 27.94 -6.71 -19.06
C ALA A 864 29.23 -5.98 -19.44
N LEU A 865 29.83 -6.51 -20.58
CA LEU A 865 30.98 -5.81 -21.18
C LEU A 865 30.66 -5.34 -22.59
N PHE A 866 30.95 -3.98 -22.80
CA PHE A 866 30.65 -3.41 -24.13
C PHE A 866 31.98 -3.07 -24.83
N SER A 867 31.93 -3.28 -26.13
CA SER A 867 33.19 -3.03 -26.90
C SER A 867 33.33 -1.55 -27.22
N VAL A 868 32.40 -0.74 -26.66
CA VAL A 868 32.49 0.72 -26.92
C VAL A 868 32.31 1.44 -25.59
N PRO A 869 32.88 2.64 -25.58
CA PRO A 869 32.62 3.47 -24.40
C PRO A 869 31.20 4.06 -24.41
N LEU A 870 30.43 3.72 -23.41
CA LEU A 870 29.05 4.23 -23.39
C LEU A 870 29.05 5.66 -22.83
N THR A 871 28.04 6.46 -23.45
CA THR A 871 27.88 7.82 -22.90
C THR A 871 27.06 7.79 -21.60
N ASN A 872 27.13 8.92 -20.85
CA ASN A 872 26.30 9.01 -19.63
C ASN A 872 24.81 8.78 -19.94
N ALA A 873 24.37 9.29 -21.05
CA ALA A 873 22.96 9.09 -21.44
C ALA A 873 22.65 7.60 -21.69
N ASP A 874 23.62 6.92 -22.33
CA ASP A 874 23.39 5.47 -22.58
C ASP A 874 23.27 4.72 -21.26
N ILE A 875 24.15 5.08 -20.34
CA ILE A 875 24.13 4.37 -19.06
C ILE A 875 22.81 4.67 -18.33
N ASN A 876 22.40 5.93 -18.37
CA ASN A 876 21.13 6.28 -17.70
C ASN A 876 19.93 5.64 -18.38
N ASN A 877 20.02 5.57 -19.68
CA ASN A 877 18.91 4.89 -20.38
C ASN A 877 18.82 3.41 -19.98
N GLN A 878 20.02 2.81 -19.79
CA GLN A 878 20.00 1.39 -19.36
C GLN A 878 19.38 1.27 -17.97
N ILE A 879 19.65 2.13 -17.09
CA ILE A 879 19.12 2.05 -15.70
C ILE A 879 17.63 2.37 -15.69
N GLN A 880 17.23 3.33 -16.50
CA GLN A 880 15.81 3.76 -16.51
C GLN A 880 14.92 2.71 -17.16
N ALA A 881 15.52 1.93 -18.01
CA ALA A 881 14.69 0.90 -18.70
C ALA A 881 14.22 -0.16 -17.70
N GLN A 882 14.93 -0.26 -16.56
CA GLN A 882 14.56 -1.28 -15.55
C GLN A 882 14.27 -2.62 -16.23
N ALA A 883 15.21 -2.91 -17.20
CA ALA A 883 15.01 -4.16 -17.94
C ALA A 883 16.35 -4.89 -18.10
N PRO A 884 16.31 -6.26 -18.13
CA PRO A 884 17.57 -6.99 -18.35
C PRO A 884 18.06 -6.87 -19.79
N PHE A 885 19.42 -7.24 -20.02
CA PHE A 885 19.98 -7.25 -21.39
C PHE A 885 19.68 -8.57 -22.09
N ALA A 886 19.55 -8.50 -23.46
CA ALA A 886 19.44 -9.74 -24.25
C ALA A 886 20.86 -10.22 -24.62
N PRO A 887 20.94 -11.68 -24.77
CA PRO A 887 19.84 -12.67 -24.76
C PRO A 887 19.40 -13.00 -23.32
N TYR A 888 18.05 -13.05 -23.21
CA TYR A 888 17.42 -13.32 -21.90
C TYR A 888 16.41 -14.47 -22.05
N ASN A 889 16.63 -15.44 -21.13
CA ASN A 889 15.61 -16.52 -21.20
C ASN A 889 14.26 -16.02 -20.66
N GLU A 890 13.36 -15.85 -21.65
CA GLU A 890 12.04 -15.33 -21.23
C GLU A 890 11.24 -16.45 -20.54
N ARG A 891 10.76 -16.03 -19.37
CA ARG A 891 9.89 -17.01 -18.68
C ARG A 891 8.53 -17.10 -19.38
N PRO A 892 8.00 -18.27 -19.23
CA PRO A 892 6.65 -18.34 -19.77
C PRO A 892 5.67 -17.42 -19.01
N THR A 893 4.64 -17.08 -19.75
CA THR A 893 3.62 -16.22 -19.10
C THR A 893 3.04 -16.93 -17.85
N GLN A 894 2.96 -16.00 -16.80
CA GLN A 894 2.39 -16.58 -15.56
C GLN A 894 0.95 -17.06 -15.77
N LYS A 895 0.69 -18.28 -15.28
CA LYS A 895 -0.67 -18.86 -15.52
C LYS A 895 -1.56 -18.60 -14.29
N ALA A 896 -2.86 -18.54 -14.54
CA ALA A 896 -3.80 -18.42 -13.40
C ALA A 896 -3.76 -19.68 -12.53
N PRO A 897 -3.98 -19.40 -11.15
CA PRO A 897 -3.91 -20.56 -10.25
C PRO A 897 -4.99 -21.60 -10.58
N GLU A 898 -4.56 -22.85 -10.58
CA GLU A 898 -5.46 -24.00 -10.85
C GLU A 898 -5.51 -24.91 -9.62
N LEU A 899 -6.76 -25.17 -9.21
CA LEU A 899 -6.93 -26.08 -8.05
C LEU A 899 -6.62 -27.52 -8.47
N LYS A 900 -5.59 -28.14 -7.80
CA LYS A 900 -5.17 -29.49 -8.23
C LYS A 900 -5.75 -30.56 -7.29
N TYR A 901 -5.73 -30.24 -6.00
CA TYR A 901 -6.27 -31.23 -5.04
C TYR A 901 -7.06 -30.50 -3.95
N TYR A 902 -8.18 -31.27 -3.57
CA TYR A 902 -9.05 -30.63 -2.57
C TYR A 902 -9.70 -31.72 -1.71
N TRP A 903 -9.35 -31.67 -0.38
CA TRP A 903 -9.99 -32.57 0.60
C TRP A 903 -10.84 -31.75 1.57
N ASP A 904 -12.19 -31.97 1.46
CA ASP A 904 -13.08 -31.15 2.31
C ASP A 904 -13.46 -31.91 3.59
N PHE A 905 -13.25 -33.29 3.56
CA PHE A 905 -13.41 -34.21 4.70
C PHE A 905 -14.89 -34.35 5.09
N ASN A 906 -15.82 -34.08 4.23
CA ASN A 906 -17.24 -34.16 4.60
C ASN A 906 -17.75 -35.59 4.48
N GLU A 907 -16.96 -36.45 3.96
CA GLU A 907 -17.39 -37.87 3.98
C GLU A 907 -17.46 -38.40 5.43
N GLY A 908 -16.80 -37.65 6.34
CA GLY A 908 -16.87 -38.03 7.78
C GLY A 908 -18.30 -38.01 8.31
N THR A 909 -19.17 -37.17 7.73
CA THR A 909 -20.55 -37.05 8.28
C THR A 909 -21.27 -38.40 8.26
N GLU A 910 -21.04 -39.21 7.22
CA GLU A 910 -21.68 -40.56 7.12
C GLU A 910 -20.91 -41.58 7.96
N LEU A 911 -19.67 -41.35 8.19
CA LEU A 911 -18.78 -42.39 8.75
C LEU A 911 -18.67 -42.21 10.28
N ILE A 912 -18.88 -40.97 10.77
CA ILE A 912 -18.84 -40.76 12.23
C ILE A 912 -20.04 -41.47 12.87
N ASN A 913 -21.14 -41.63 12.10
CA ASN A 913 -22.35 -42.27 12.67
C ASN A 913 -22.33 -43.78 12.45
N SER A 914 -21.40 -44.33 11.57
CA SER A 914 -21.34 -45.79 11.32
C SER A 914 -20.03 -46.36 11.87
N GLY A 915 -19.28 -45.70 12.86
CA GLY A 915 -18.07 -46.25 13.52
C GLY A 915 -16.80 -46.02 12.70
N GLY A 916 -16.67 -44.93 11.82
CA GLY A 916 -15.45 -44.16 11.45
C GLY A 916 -14.72 -44.80 10.25
N GLY A 917 -14.57 -44.11 8.98
CA GLY A 917 -13.82 -44.35 7.71
C GLY A 917 -12.36 -43.89 7.85
N LYS A 918 -11.39 -44.65 7.16
CA LYS A 918 -9.93 -44.37 7.27
C LYS A 918 -9.43 -43.64 6.03
N GLU A 919 -10.44 -43.19 5.31
CA GLU A 919 -9.95 -42.59 4.04
C GLU A 919 -10.72 -41.29 3.77
N ALA A 920 -9.98 -40.26 3.21
CA ALA A 920 -10.60 -39.06 2.61
C ALA A 920 -10.25 -38.97 1.11
N VAL A 921 -11.33 -38.52 0.42
CA VAL A 921 -11.12 -38.57 -1.04
C VAL A 921 -11.10 -37.13 -1.57
N ASP A 922 -10.04 -36.82 -2.32
CA ASP A 922 -9.93 -35.53 -3.02
C ASP A 922 -11.08 -35.33 -4.01
N GLU A 923 -11.71 -34.12 -4.09
CA GLU A 923 -12.93 -33.88 -4.91
C GLU A 923 -12.53 -33.55 -6.37
N ILE A 924 -11.29 -33.32 -6.51
CA ILE A 924 -10.92 -32.91 -7.89
C ILE A 924 -10.50 -34.15 -8.69
N ASN A 925 -9.72 -35.00 -8.17
CA ASN A 925 -9.17 -36.09 -9.02
C ASN A 925 -9.41 -37.45 -8.35
N GLY A 926 -10.02 -37.41 -7.16
CA GLY A 926 -10.39 -38.69 -6.53
C GLY A 926 -9.21 -39.32 -5.78
N LEU A 927 -8.13 -38.58 -5.60
CA LEU A 927 -6.99 -39.16 -4.87
C LEU A 927 -7.36 -39.41 -3.40
N VAL A 928 -6.96 -40.66 -2.99
CA VAL A 928 -7.43 -41.07 -1.64
C VAL A 928 -6.30 -40.77 -0.63
N LEU A 929 -6.73 -40.03 0.40
CA LEU A 929 -5.85 -39.76 1.56
C LEU A 929 -6.17 -40.73 2.70
N ASP A 930 -5.12 -41.60 3.07
CA ASP A 930 -5.32 -42.53 4.20
C ASP A 930 -5.14 -41.79 5.54
N ILE A 931 -6.22 -41.62 6.19
CA ILE A 931 -6.12 -40.75 7.40
C ILE A 931 -5.93 -41.65 8.63
N GLY A 932 -5.69 -43.09 8.49
CA GLY A 932 -5.45 -44.04 9.59
C GLY A 932 -6.42 -43.83 10.77
N ASP A 933 -5.79 -44.09 12.05
CA ASP A 933 -6.60 -43.95 13.30
C ASP A 933 -6.90 -42.48 13.59
N ASN A 934 -6.68 -41.62 12.60
CA ASN A 934 -7.10 -40.22 12.82
C ASN A 934 -8.63 -40.08 12.88
N GLU A 935 -9.10 -39.38 14.09
CA GLU A 935 -10.56 -39.36 14.37
C GLU A 935 -11.24 -38.20 13.62
N TRP A 936 -12.32 -38.49 12.92
CA TRP A 936 -13.22 -37.47 12.33
C TRP A 936 -13.78 -36.55 13.44
N ILE A 937 -13.78 -35.25 13.10
CA ILE A 937 -14.40 -34.35 14.10
C ILE A 937 -15.47 -33.51 13.40
N TRP A 938 -16.45 -33.14 14.33
CA TRP A 938 -17.53 -32.29 13.76
C TRP A 938 -17.08 -30.82 13.77
N ARG A 939 -17.29 -30.09 12.70
CA ARG A 939 -17.00 -28.65 12.58
C ARG A 939 -18.31 -27.85 12.46
N GLY A 940 -19.45 -28.56 12.65
CA GLY A 940 -20.83 -28.04 12.52
C GLY A 940 -21.82 -29.19 12.26
N GLU A 941 -23.20 -28.73 11.86
CA GLU A 941 -24.28 -29.75 11.79
C GLU A 941 -24.10 -30.66 10.56
N ASP A 942 -23.23 -30.12 9.50
CA ASP A 942 -23.09 -30.98 8.31
C ASP A 942 -21.64 -30.92 7.80
N ASN A 943 -20.68 -30.58 8.62
CA ASN A 943 -19.29 -30.48 8.13
C ASN A 943 -18.34 -31.20 9.11
N THR A 944 -17.43 -32.00 8.45
CA THR A 944 -16.49 -32.72 9.32
C THR A 944 -15.05 -32.35 8.92
N GLY A 945 -14.17 -32.47 9.94
CA GLY A 945 -12.71 -32.38 9.75
C GLY A 945 -11.98 -33.61 10.32
N ILE A 946 -10.64 -33.37 10.36
CA ILE A 946 -9.90 -34.54 10.90
C ILE A 946 -9.00 -34.03 12.04
N LYS A 947 -8.83 -34.98 12.88
CA LYS A 947 -7.90 -34.73 14.00
C LYS A 947 -6.61 -35.54 13.76
N ASN A 948 -5.57 -34.76 13.60
CA ASN A 948 -4.26 -35.40 13.36
C ASN A 948 -3.46 -35.52 14.67
N ARG A 949 -2.99 -36.81 15.04
CA ARG A 949 -2.32 -37.03 16.35
C ARG A 949 -0.80 -37.16 16.14
N TRP A 950 -0.17 -36.89 17.31
CA TRP A 950 1.31 -36.95 17.30
C TRP A 950 1.78 -38.36 16.90
N GLU A 951 2.79 -38.52 15.88
CA GLU A 951 3.50 -39.73 15.44
C GLU A 951 2.66 -40.50 14.41
N LYS A 952 1.61 -39.86 14.01
CA LYS A 952 0.84 -40.53 12.93
C LYS A 952 0.83 -39.62 11.70
N ASP A 953 1.69 -39.86 10.73
CA ASP A 953 1.80 -39.00 9.53
C ASP A 953 0.77 -39.45 8.46
N ILE A 954 0.24 -38.42 7.87
CA ILE A 954 -0.59 -38.71 6.67
C ILE A 954 0.20 -38.34 5.41
N VAL A 955 0.35 -39.50 4.59
CA VAL A 955 1.14 -39.23 3.37
C VAL A 955 0.35 -39.72 2.16
N VAL A 956 0.44 -38.91 1.12
CA VAL A 956 -0.17 -39.38 -0.14
C VAL A 956 0.72 -38.91 -1.30
N ASN A 957 0.96 -39.94 -2.25
CA ASN A 957 1.76 -39.59 -3.44
C ASN A 957 0.86 -39.12 -4.58
N PHE A 958 1.40 -38.03 -5.21
CA PHE A 958 0.63 -37.55 -6.38
C PHE A 958 0.91 -38.43 -7.60
N PRO A 959 -0.15 -38.59 -8.42
CA PRO A 959 0.10 -39.38 -9.63
C PRO A 959 1.13 -38.70 -10.55
N GLU A 960 1.03 -37.32 -10.55
CA GLU A 960 2.07 -36.54 -11.25
C GLU A 960 2.53 -35.38 -10.34
N SER A 961 3.89 -35.12 -10.61
CA SER A 961 4.38 -33.98 -9.79
C SER A 961 3.69 -32.67 -10.20
N ILE A 962 3.60 -31.73 -9.28
CA ILE A 962 3.05 -30.39 -9.59
C ILE A 962 4.14 -29.57 -10.29
N GLN A 963 3.93 -29.33 -11.57
CA GLN A 963 5.03 -28.85 -12.45
C GLN A 963 5.18 -27.34 -12.32
N GLY A 964 4.11 -26.61 -11.82
CA GLY A 964 4.19 -25.13 -11.76
C GLY A 964 5.14 -24.70 -10.63
N LYS A 965 5.78 -23.52 -10.95
CA LYS A 965 6.66 -22.98 -9.89
C LYS A 965 5.86 -22.13 -8.90
N ASP A 966 4.73 -21.65 -9.36
CA ASP A 966 3.83 -20.96 -8.41
C ASP A 966 2.97 -21.98 -7.64
N LEU A 967 2.90 -21.71 -6.33
CA LEU A 967 2.14 -22.72 -5.55
C LEU A 967 1.34 -22.03 -4.45
N SER A 968 0.15 -22.62 -4.19
CA SER A 968 -0.64 -22.14 -3.04
C SER A 968 -1.20 -23.33 -2.26
N LEU A 969 -1.13 -23.15 -0.93
CA LEU A 969 -1.67 -24.15 0.00
C LEU A 969 -2.63 -23.46 0.97
N ALA A 970 -3.88 -24.05 1.02
CA ALA A 970 -4.85 -23.42 1.92
C ALA A 970 -5.56 -24.50 2.74
N PHE A 971 -5.84 -24.08 4.04
CA PHE A 971 -6.53 -25.08 4.88
C PHE A 971 -7.01 -24.42 6.16
N TRP A 972 -8.06 -25.10 6.81
CA TRP A 972 -8.50 -24.67 8.17
C TRP A 972 -7.70 -25.44 9.23
N TRP A 973 -7.44 -24.58 10.23
CA TRP A 973 -6.56 -25.15 11.28
C TRP A 973 -7.09 -24.72 12.65
N ARG A 974 -7.11 -25.69 13.56
CA ARG A 974 -7.52 -25.36 14.95
C ARG A 974 -6.62 -26.11 15.93
N ASN A 975 -6.25 -25.27 16.84
CA ASN A 975 -5.44 -25.89 17.91
C ASN A 975 -6.25 -25.98 19.21
N SER A 976 -6.65 -27.20 19.59
CA SER A 976 -7.49 -27.37 20.81
C SER A 976 -6.63 -27.78 22.01
N ASP A 977 -5.30 -27.90 21.79
CA ASP A 977 -4.39 -28.27 22.89
C ASP A 977 -3.37 -27.15 23.13
N ASP A 978 -2.73 -27.07 24.50
CA ASP A 978 -1.82 -25.97 24.95
C ASP A 978 -0.44 -26.12 24.29
N ASP A 979 -0.39 -26.41 22.78
CA ASP A 979 0.92 -26.33 22.09
C ASP A 979 0.91 -27.24 20.86
N GLY A 980 -0.29 -27.41 20.29
CA GLY A 980 -0.32 -28.26 19.07
C GLY A 980 0.47 -27.62 17.92
N ARG A 981 1.40 -28.57 17.30
CA ARG A 981 2.15 -28.13 16.10
C ARG A 981 1.88 -29.08 14.93
N SER A 982 1.56 -28.37 13.80
CA SER A 982 1.34 -29.26 12.64
C SER A 982 2.25 -28.82 11.49
N LEU A 983 2.67 -29.83 10.74
CA LEU A 983 3.39 -29.54 9.48
C LEU A 983 2.64 -30.11 8.27
N ILE A 984 2.27 -29.18 7.43
CA ILE A 984 1.69 -29.60 6.14
C ILE A 984 2.70 -29.31 5.03
N SER A 985 3.07 -30.47 4.40
CA SER A 985 4.27 -30.28 3.54
C SER A 985 4.03 -30.89 2.15
N LEU A 986 4.30 -30.01 1.16
CA LEU A 986 4.47 -30.57 -0.21
C LEU A 986 5.95 -30.92 -0.43
N ARG A 987 6.11 -32.28 -0.78
CA ARG A 987 7.52 -32.75 -0.77
C ARG A 987 7.90 -33.29 -2.14
N TYR A 988 9.12 -33.23 -2.39
CA TYR A 988 9.73 -34.09 -3.42
C TYR A 988 10.51 -35.22 -2.76
N ASN A 989 9.96 -36.43 -3.02
CA ASN A 989 10.45 -37.55 -2.20
C ASN A 989 10.33 -37.25 -0.71
N ASN A 990 11.51 -37.10 0.02
CA ASN A 990 11.35 -36.89 1.47
C ASN A 990 11.85 -35.49 1.87
N HIS A 991 11.92 -34.65 0.84
CA HIS A 991 12.44 -33.30 1.16
C HIS A 991 11.30 -32.28 1.08
N ASP A 992 11.27 -31.39 2.09
CA ASP A 992 10.21 -30.35 2.14
C ASP A 992 10.53 -29.21 1.17
N LYS A 993 9.57 -29.11 0.26
CA LYS A 993 9.86 -28.07 -0.78
C LYS A 993 8.95 -26.86 -0.56
N PHE A 994 7.79 -27.06 -0.07
CA PHE A 994 6.80 -26.01 0.21
C PHE A 994 5.92 -26.46 1.38
N SER A 995 6.35 -25.89 2.62
CA SER A 995 5.70 -26.43 3.82
C SER A 995 5.35 -25.31 4.79
N PHE A 996 4.28 -25.58 5.45
CA PHE A 996 3.88 -24.60 6.47
C PHE A 996 3.59 -25.32 7.79
N ALA A 997 4.17 -24.69 8.83
CA ALA A 997 4.01 -25.34 10.15
C ALA A 997 3.38 -24.33 11.12
N PRO A 998 2.04 -24.36 11.11
CA PRO A 998 1.38 -23.42 12.03
C PRO A 998 1.44 -23.91 13.50
N ALA A 999 1.66 -22.92 14.37
CA ALA A 999 1.62 -23.19 15.82
C ALA A 999 1.21 -21.91 16.57
N PRO A 1000 0.62 -22.14 17.80
CA PRO A 1000 0.15 -20.95 18.53
C PRO A 1000 1.29 -19.96 18.78
N TYR A 1001 2.48 -20.43 19.08
CA TYR A 1001 3.56 -19.50 19.47
C TYR A 1001 4.45 -19.19 18.26
N ARG A 1002 4.65 -20.30 17.38
CA ARG A 1002 5.62 -20.06 16.29
C ARG A 1002 5.04 -20.52 14.94
N ARG A 1003 4.99 -19.64 13.96
CA ARG A 1003 4.55 -19.98 12.59
C ARG A 1003 5.77 -20.07 11.67
N SER A 1004 6.11 -21.31 11.42
CA SER A 1004 7.36 -21.53 10.66
C SER A 1004 7.05 -22.16 9.29
N PHE A 1005 8.13 -22.23 8.51
CA PHE A 1005 7.93 -22.82 7.17
C PHE A 1005 9.23 -23.50 6.72
N TYR A 1006 9.06 -24.43 5.78
CA TYR A 1006 10.19 -24.95 4.98
C TYR A 1006 9.98 -24.60 3.50
N PHE A 1007 10.96 -24.01 2.98
CA PHE A 1007 10.89 -23.75 1.53
C PHE A 1007 12.24 -24.10 0.89
N ASN A 1008 12.09 -25.03 -0.03
CA ASN A 1008 13.28 -25.59 -0.69
C ASN A 1008 14.27 -26.18 0.32
N GLY A 1009 13.66 -26.74 1.38
CA GLY A 1009 14.50 -27.51 2.33
C GLY A 1009 15.06 -26.59 3.43
N ILE A 1010 14.75 -25.25 3.23
CA ILE A 1010 15.27 -24.31 4.25
C ILE A 1010 14.17 -23.99 5.27
N TYR A 1011 14.59 -24.08 6.54
CA TYR A 1011 13.64 -23.75 7.63
C TYR A 1011 13.68 -22.24 7.90
N GLY A 1012 12.47 -21.70 8.08
CA GLY A 1012 12.38 -20.26 8.42
C GLY A 1012 11.18 -20.01 9.35
N ILE A 1013 11.24 -18.75 9.86
CA ILE A 1013 10.14 -18.39 10.80
C ILE A 1013 9.49 -17.09 10.31
N PHE A 1014 8.15 -17.22 10.09
CA PHE A 1014 7.47 -15.94 9.74
C PHE A 1014 7.31 -15.06 10.98
N SER A 1015 6.85 -15.68 12.02
CA SER A 1015 6.63 -14.88 13.25
C SER A 1015 6.66 -15.80 14.48
N GLU A 1016 7.08 -15.08 15.67
CA GLU A 1016 7.15 -15.81 16.95
C GLU A 1016 6.48 -14.98 18.06
N GLY A 1017 5.69 -15.61 18.84
CA GLY A 1017 4.99 -14.94 19.95
C GLY A 1017 3.50 -15.30 19.97
N LEU A 1018 3.08 -15.29 21.31
CA LEU A 1018 1.62 -15.55 21.43
C LEU A 1018 0.84 -14.33 20.92
N ASP A 1019 -0.23 -14.58 20.07
CA ASP A 1019 -1.15 -13.53 19.58
C ASP A 1019 -0.45 -12.62 18.56
N VAL A 1020 0.65 -13.08 18.08
CA VAL A 1020 1.29 -12.34 16.97
C VAL A 1020 0.87 -12.99 15.64
N ASP A 1021 0.06 -12.22 14.80
CA ASP A 1021 -0.40 -12.65 13.47
C ASP A 1021 -1.50 -13.72 13.59
N LEU A 1022 -1.55 -14.45 14.76
CA LEU A 1022 -2.59 -15.46 15.01
C LEU A 1022 -3.12 -15.29 16.44
N PRO A 1023 -4.41 -15.05 16.62
CA PRO A 1023 -4.95 -14.93 17.99
C PRO A 1023 -4.75 -16.23 18.79
N ASN A 1024 -4.33 -16.02 20.09
CA ASN A 1024 -4.11 -17.20 20.95
C ASN A 1024 -5.45 -17.73 21.46
N ASP A 1025 -6.18 -18.44 20.58
CA ASP A 1025 -7.50 -18.98 20.96
C ASP A 1025 -7.66 -20.39 20.36
N ASP A 1026 -8.74 -21.01 20.74
CA ASP A 1026 -8.94 -22.38 20.24
C ASP A 1026 -9.95 -22.40 19.08
N ASN A 1027 -10.11 -21.19 18.39
CA ASN A 1027 -11.04 -21.12 17.25
C ASN A 1027 -10.36 -21.60 15.96
N TRP A 1028 -11.20 -21.93 14.96
CA TRP A 1028 -10.68 -22.30 13.61
C TRP A 1028 -10.09 -21.06 12.91
N HIS A 1029 -8.98 -21.32 12.38
CA HIS A 1029 -8.38 -20.26 11.55
C HIS A 1029 -8.01 -20.78 10.17
N TYR A 1030 -8.21 -19.83 9.23
CA TYR A 1030 -7.96 -20.20 7.82
C TYR A 1030 -6.58 -19.70 7.39
N PHE A 1031 -5.72 -20.74 7.01
CA PHE A 1031 -4.38 -20.36 6.55
C PHE A 1031 -4.26 -20.52 5.03
N THR A 1032 -3.54 -19.49 4.50
CA THR A 1032 -3.12 -19.67 3.10
C THR A 1032 -1.63 -19.34 2.97
N PHE A 1033 -0.91 -20.28 2.36
CA PHE A 1033 0.53 -20.17 2.07
C PHE A 1033 0.80 -20.17 0.57
N THR A 1034 1.34 -18.98 0.10
CA THR A 1034 1.46 -18.88 -1.37
C THR A 1034 2.91 -18.55 -1.74
N TYR A 1035 3.28 -19.09 -2.91
CA TYR A 1035 4.58 -18.67 -3.46
C TYR A 1035 4.41 -18.21 -4.92
N ASP A 1036 4.92 -16.97 -5.13
CA ASP A 1036 4.89 -16.36 -6.49
C ASP A 1036 6.30 -16.34 -7.07
N SER A 1037 6.50 -17.27 -8.05
CA SER A 1037 7.87 -17.41 -8.60
C SER A 1037 8.25 -16.22 -9.48
N TYR A 1038 7.33 -15.42 -9.95
CA TYR A 1038 7.68 -14.28 -10.82
C TYR A 1038 8.10 -13.06 -9.98
N ARG A 1039 7.62 -13.13 -8.77
CA ARG A 1039 8.04 -12.01 -7.89
C ARG A 1039 8.96 -12.52 -6.78
N TYR A 1040 9.16 -13.83 -6.67
CA TYR A 1040 10.04 -14.48 -5.68
C TYR A 1040 9.59 -14.19 -4.24
N ILE A 1041 8.28 -14.39 -4.10
CA ILE A 1041 7.82 -14.00 -2.75
C ILE A 1041 6.95 -15.14 -2.19
N LEU A 1042 7.29 -15.44 -0.98
CA LEU A 1042 6.46 -16.35 -0.15
C LEU A 1042 5.58 -15.56 0.82
N LYS A 1043 4.27 -15.97 0.85
CA LYS A 1043 3.37 -15.15 1.69
C LYS A 1043 2.54 -16.08 2.60
N MET A 1044 2.30 -15.41 3.81
CA MET A 1044 1.39 -16.11 4.74
C MET A 1044 0.15 -15.26 5.01
N TYR A 1045 -0.99 -16.02 4.91
CA TYR A 1045 -2.27 -15.34 5.20
C TYR A 1045 -2.97 -16.07 6.35
N VAL A 1046 -3.62 -15.19 7.17
CA VAL A 1046 -4.47 -15.77 8.21
C VAL A 1046 -5.86 -15.11 8.13
N ASP A 1047 -6.84 -15.96 7.95
CA ASP A 1047 -8.25 -15.53 7.87
C ASP A 1047 -8.46 -14.50 6.77
N GLY A 1048 -7.78 -14.82 5.63
CA GLY A 1048 -8.06 -14.03 4.40
C GLY A 1048 -7.20 -12.78 4.32
N GLN A 1049 -6.37 -12.60 5.37
CA GLN A 1049 -5.54 -11.37 5.35
C GLN A 1049 -4.06 -11.76 5.31
N GLN A 1050 -3.35 -10.94 4.52
CA GLN A 1050 -1.89 -11.23 4.46
C GLN A 1050 -1.21 -10.77 5.77
N LYS A 1051 -0.36 -11.58 6.29
CA LYS A 1051 0.30 -11.21 7.57
C LYS A 1051 1.79 -11.02 7.36
N ARG A 1052 2.37 -11.92 6.55
CA ARG A 1052 3.83 -11.81 6.37
C ARG A 1052 4.20 -12.18 4.93
N SER A 1053 5.51 -11.71 4.57
CA SER A 1053 6.04 -12.12 3.25
C SER A 1053 7.56 -12.13 3.30
N LEU A 1054 8.05 -13.09 2.62
CA LEU A 1054 9.52 -13.20 2.58
C LEU A 1054 9.99 -13.56 1.17
N PRO A 1055 11.19 -13.04 0.82
CA PRO A 1055 11.71 -13.37 -0.52
C PRO A 1055 12.43 -14.73 -0.54
N PHE A 1056 12.15 -15.55 -1.63
CA PHE A 1056 12.87 -16.83 -1.78
C PHE A 1056 13.00 -17.17 -3.28
N ILE A 1057 14.18 -17.84 -3.53
CA ILE A 1057 14.30 -18.31 -4.93
C ILE A 1057 13.43 -19.57 -5.13
N TRP A 1058 12.99 -19.73 -6.33
CA TRP A 1058 11.97 -20.76 -6.63
C TRP A 1058 12.57 -22.17 -6.49
N ILE A 1059 11.64 -23.19 -6.47
CA ILE A 1059 12.04 -24.60 -6.30
C ILE A 1059 12.83 -25.06 -7.53
N LYS A 1060 13.97 -25.79 -7.21
CA LYS A 1060 14.89 -26.24 -8.29
C LYS A 1060 14.16 -27.16 -9.28
N ASP A 1061 14.54 -26.88 -10.61
CA ASP A 1061 13.95 -27.77 -11.63
C ASP A 1061 14.28 -29.24 -11.33
N GLY A 1062 13.21 -30.11 -11.47
CA GLY A 1062 13.43 -31.56 -11.22
C GLY A 1062 13.08 -31.93 -9.78
N GLU A 1063 12.84 -30.90 -8.98
CA GLU A 1063 12.46 -31.22 -7.58
C GLU A 1063 11.05 -30.72 -7.28
N GLU A 1064 10.25 -30.88 -8.26
CA GLU A 1064 8.86 -30.44 -8.05
C GLU A 1064 8.14 -31.39 -7.08
N PRO A 1065 7.23 -30.78 -6.24
CA PRO A 1065 6.55 -31.61 -5.24
C PRO A 1065 5.80 -32.79 -5.88
N ASN A 1066 6.06 -33.97 -5.22
CA ASN A 1066 5.34 -35.14 -5.79
C ASN A 1066 4.55 -35.88 -4.71
N ASN A 1067 4.49 -35.27 -3.56
CA ASN A 1067 3.60 -35.90 -2.55
C ASN A 1067 3.24 -34.87 -1.47
N LEU A 1068 2.18 -35.20 -0.72
CA LEU A 1068 1.71 -34.39 0.42
C LEU A 1068 1.95 -35.16 1.72
N ASN A 1069 2.56 -34.42 2.68
CA ASN A 1069 2.79 -35.01 4.00
C ASN A 1069 2.22 -34.09 5.10
N ILE A 1070 1.37 -34.71 5.97
CA ILE A 1070 0.79 -33.95 7.08
C ILE A 1070 1.22 -34.63 8.39
N ARG A 1071 1.80 -33.79 9.21
CA ARG A 1071 2.30 -34.40 10.46
C ARG A 1071 2.01 -33.45 11.63
N SER A 1072 1.59 -34.06 12.70
CA SER A 1072 1.50 -33.28 13.95
C SER A 1072 2.82 -33.43 14.74
N GLU A 1073 3.48 -32.31 14.94
CA GLU A 1073 4.84 -32.37 15.53
C GLU A 1073 4.78 -32.35 17.06
N LEU A 1074 3.60 -31.91 17.53
CA LEU A 1074 3.45 -31.87 19.00
C LEU A 1074 1.96 -31.75 19.34
N ASN A 1075 1.40 -32.78 20.00
CA ASN A 1075 -0.01 -32.83 20.41
C ASN A 1075 -0.96 -32.90 19.22
N LYS A 1076 -2.21 -32.90 19.47
CA LYS A 1076 -3.21 -33.10 18.39
C LYS A 1076 -3.68 -31.75 17.81
N VAL A 1077 -3.81 -31.78 16.44
CA VAL A 1077 -4.37 -30.58 15.77
C VAL A 1077 -5.52 -31.02 14.85
N GLU A 1078 -6.36 -30.02 14.68
CA GLU A 1078 -7.52 -30.35 13.81
C GLU A 1078 -7.39 -29.59 12.48
N LEU A 1079 -7.77 -30.39 11.39
CA LEU A 1079 -7.65 -29.78 10.05
C LEU A 1079 -8.94 -29.98 9.25
N ASP A 1080 -9.09 -29.03 8.28
CA ASP A 1080 -10.21 -29.17 7.34
C ASP A 1080 -9.89 -28.38 6.06
N ASP A 1081 -10.57 -28.76 4.95
CA ASP A 1081 -10.55 -28.06 3.65
C ASP A 1081 -9.11 -27.82 3.19
N ILE A 1082 -8.38 -28.89 3.02
CA ILE A 1082 -7.01 -28.73 2.49
C ILE A 1082 -7.07 -28.62 0.96
N SER A 1083 -6.50 -27.52 0.50
CA SER A 1083 -6.52 -27.33 -0.98
C SER A 1083 -5.10 -26.96 -1.44
N ILE A 1084 -4.75 -27.59 -2.59
CA ILE A 1084 -3.44 -27.31 -3.21
C ILE A 1084 -3.67 -26.77 -4.62
N TRP A 1085 -3.00 -25.62 -4.85
CA TRP A 1085 -3.17 -24.96 -6.15
C TRP A 1085 -1.82 -24.90 -6.87
N GLU A 1086 -1.94 -25.32 -8.16
CA GLU A 1086 -0.79 -24.98 -9.04
C GLU A 1086 -0.94 -23.57 -9.62
N GLY A 1087 -0.33 -22.64 -8.96
CA GLY A 1087 -0.44 -21.18 -9.23
C GLY A 1087 -0.56 -20.42 -7.91
N THR A 1088 -0.21 -19.14 -8.05
CA THR A 1088 -0.27 -18.33 -6.82
C THR A 1088 -1.63 -17.63 -6.73
N LEU A 1089 -2.30 -17.89 -5.63
CA LEU A 1089 -3.58 -17.20 -5.44
C LEU A 1089 -3.32 -15.73 -5.09
N SER A 1090 -4.30 -14.84 -5.70
CA SER A 1090 -4.16 -13.40 -5.39
C SER A 1090 -4.79 -13.08 -4.03
N ASP A 1091 -4.49 -11.88 -3.50
CA ASP A 1091 -5.08 -11.47 -2.21
C ASP A 1091 -6.62 -11.51 -2.27
N LEU A 1092 -7.15 -11.02 -3.32
CA LEU A 1092 -8.63 -11.02 -3.43
C LEU A 1092 -9.17 -12.46 -3.51
N GLN A 1093 -8.47 -13.27 -4.32
CA GLN A 1093 -8.95 -14.68 -4.42
C GLN A 1093 -8.92 -15.35 -3.04
N ILE A 1094 -7.93 -15.02 -2.28
CA ILE A 1094 -7.82 -15.66 -0.94
C ILE A 1094 -8.91 -15.12 -0.02
N ALA A 1095 -9.11 -13.82 -0.07
CA ALA A 1095 -10.22 -13.25 0.74
C ALA A 1095 -11.57 -13.87 0.35
N ASN A 1096 -11.75 -14.03 -0.97
CA ASN A 1096 -13.03 -14.63 -1.40
C ASN A 1096 -13.13 -16.10 -0.97
N LEU A 1097 -11.96 -16.77 -1.10
CA LEU A 1097 -11.99 -18.18 -0.67
C LEU A 1097 -12.32 -18.27 0.83
N TYR A 1098 -11.74 -17.44 1.60
CA TYR A 1098 -12.02 -17.45 3.05
C TYR A 1098 -13.51 -17.17 3.32
N GLN A 1099 -14.07 -16.16 2.66
CA GLN A 1099 -15.50 -15.82 2.89
C GLN A 1099 -16.41 -16.97 2.44
N SER A 1100 -16.08 -17.54 1.34
CA SER A 1100 -16.96 -18.61 0.83
C SER A 1100 -16.91 -19.84 1.74
N THR A 1101 -15.79 -20.07 2.37
CA THR A 1101 -15.70 -21.28 3.21
C THR A 1101 -16.25 -21.00 4.61
N LEU A 1102 -16.34 -19.69 5.03
CA LEU A 1102 -17.00 -19.34 6.30
C LEU A 1102 -18.51 -19.60 6.24
N ALA A 1103 -19.13 -19.34 5.04
CA ALA A 1103 -20.59 -19.50 4.84
C ALA A 1103 -20.99 -20.98 4.82
N GLN A 1104 -19.96 -21.91 4.79
CA GLN A 1104 -20.26 -23.37 4.76
C GLN A 1104 -20.18 -23.96 6.17
#